data_AF-A0A2K2VRC2-F1
#
_entry.id   AF-A0A2K2VRC2-F1
#
_cell.length_a   1.000
_cell.length_b   1.000
_cell.length_c   1.000
_cell.angle_alpha   90.00
_cell.angle_beta   90.00
_cell.angle_gamma   90.00
#
_symmetry.space_group_name_H-M   'P 1'
#
loop_
_entity.id
_entity.type
_entity.pdbx_description
1 polymer ?
#
loop_
_entity_poly.entity_id
_entity_poly.type
_entity_poly.pdbx_seq_one_letter_code
_entity_poly.pdbx_strand_id
1 'polypeptide(L)'
;MSETAALIEKARAGFETLDVLVKHQIEALKWLEIWLTDDIFRDYVIQIKYLIESEKWEFLLDSFYQVIPFGTGGRRGLVGIGPNRINPWTIQASAQGHAQYLINQHGKEAQERGVVLSYDVRKYTQKGVYDDSLANPIMNLDGPQLAEAAAAVYAANSIKVYIFDGARSTPELSFAIRHLNAVSGDMFSASHNLPTDNGKKVYDQHGGQLIPPDDQILVDEVTNNVKEIKSMNFGEAKKNRLIAYVDEEVDTPFLEAVCNISLSEERGVNISYAPLHGTGLSSIYPALQKLGFNVTLDRRTSNPSGNFEHVTFNIPNPEVVESFETSIPFAEEINADLIISSDPDADRIGVMAWHKNSYEFVNGNEIGIVLTNYVISKYKAKGTLDPNSVVIKTGVTTSLIEGIAQENNIHCIGDLLVGFKYIGDEMNKLENDNRIQDFIIGAEESHGILTGDYCRDKDAAGAAVWIAELAAELKKDGKTLIDYLDEIYCKYGFCHNHLTEIRLLGAKGMEQIADIMTHLRDNPVESFGEFVVANRIDQWEGEPQPHLSITDTASRNVLIFKIDKLADTKTIKVTVRPSGTEPKIKMYFEVYGEPFDLENIDAEKQKIVEIRKRLERAFMLYCYRLLGVDFPERGFLLFWQLPLNDKLRYFEIEEEIVHLKNIQDQKTRKKELYNLLAFLGADPIEKVNDAFKEEYKKSINEYLGIGR
;
A
#
# COMPACT_ATOMS: atom_id res chain seq x y z
N MET A 1 33.85 -28.73 20.04
CA MET A 1 32.93 -28.02 19.12
C MET A 1 33.01 -26.55 19.51
N SER A 2 33.22 -25.62 18.57
CA SER A 2 33.13 -24.18 18.90
C SER A 2 31.70 -23.86 19.36
N GLU A 3 31.52 -22.79 20.14
CA GLU A 3 30.18 -22.35 20.56
C GLU A 3 29.26 -22.17 19.34
N THR A 4 29.76 -21.54 18.27
CA THR A 4 29.04 -21.40 17.01
C THR A 4 28.63 -22.73 16.38
N ALA A 5 29.53 -23.72 16.33
CA ALA A 5 29.20 -25.02 15.77
C ALA A 5 28.11 -25.74 16.61
N ALA A 6 28.10 -25.55 17.93
CA ALA A 6 27.04 -26.09 18.78
C ALA A 6 25.68 -25.40 18.54
N LEU A 7 25.67 -24.08 18.32
CA LEU A 7 24.46 -23.32 17.99
C LEU A 7 23.88 -23.72 16.63
N ILE A 8 24.74 -23.90 15.62
CA ILE A 8 24.33 -24.35 14.27
C ILE A 8 23.74 -25.76 14.31
N GLU A 9 24.35 -26.69 15.05
CA GLU A 9 23.79 -28.04 15.18
C GLU A 9 22.45 -28.05 15.94
N LYS A 10 22.28 -27.19 16.96
CA LYS A 10 20.97 -27.02 17.62
C LYS A 10 19.92 -26.45 16.65
N ALA A 11 20.27 -25.43 15.87
CA ALA A 11 19.37 -24.84 14.88
C ALA A 11 18.98 -25.85 13.78
N ARG A 12 19.94 -26.69 13.32
CA ARG A 12 19.67 -27.77 12.36
C ARG A 12 18.62 -28.73 12.89
N ALA A 13 18.80 -29.25 14.10
CA ALA A 13 17.84 -30.14 14.73
C ALA A 13 16.46 -29.48 14.91
N GLY A 14 16.41 -28.18 15.24
CA GLY A 14 15.18 -27.42 15.34
C GLY A 14 14.47 -27.20 14.00
N PHE A 15 15.20 -26.94 12.92
CA PHE A 15 14.62 -26.78 11.59
C PHE A 15 14.08 -28.09 11.00
N GLU A 16 14.69 -29.24 11.35
CA GLU A 16 14.20 -30.57 10.95
C GLU A 16 12.81 -30.89 11.54
N THR A 17 12.36 -30.19 12.59
CA THR A 17 11.01 -30.35 13.14
C THR A 17 9.94 -29.56 12.39
N LEU A 18 10.32 -28.70 11.44
CA LEU A 18 9.40 -27.84 10.70
C LEU A 18 8.98 -28.48 9.37
N ASP A 19 7.70 -28.39 9.04
CA ASP A 19 7.14 -28.86 7.76
C ASP A 19 7.44 -27.85 6.63
N VAL A 20 8.71 -27.78 6.22
CA VAL A 20 9.21 -26.89 5.17
C VAL A 20 10.20 -27.62 4.25
N LEU A 21 10.34 -27.15 3.00
CA LEU A 21 11.27 -27.75 2.05
C LEU A 21 12.71 -27.68 2.56
N VAL A 22 13.44 -28.80 2.42
CA VAL A 22 14.84 -28.94 2.83
C VAL A 22 15.74 -27.84 2.27
N LYS A 23 15.46 -27.34 1.05
CA LYS A 23 16.20 -26.23 0.44
C LYS A 23 16.20 -24.96 1.31
N HIS A 24 15.08 -24.65 1.98
CA HIS A 24 14.97 -23.48 2.84
C HIS A 24 15.71 -23.67 4.16
N GLN A 25 15.70 -24.88 4.70
CA GLN A 25 16.48 -25.23 5.90
C GLN A 25 17.99 -25.08 5.63
N ILE A 26 18.45 -25.54 4.47
CA ILE A 26 19.86 -25.43 4.05
C ILE A 26 20.28 -23.96 3.92
N GLU A 27 19.52 -23.13 3.19
CA GLU A 27 19.84 -21.71 3.05
C GLU A 27 19.77 -20.97 4.39
N ALA A 28 18.81 -21.30 5.26
CA ALA A 28 18.71 -20.70 6.59
C ALA A 28 19.96 -20.97 7.44
N LEU A 29 20.46 -22.21 7.45
CA LEU A 29 21.67 -22.57 8.20
C LEU A 29 22.91 -21.86 7.66
N LYS A 30 23.03 -21.73 6.34
CA LYS A 30 24.14 -21.03 5.69
C LYS A 30 24.18 -19.55 6.11
N TRP A 31 23.05 -18.84 6.02
CA TRP A 31 22.99 -17.44 6.44
C TRP A 31 23.17 -17.27 7.95
N LEU A 32 22.62 -18.18 8.75
CA LEU A 32 22.79 -18.17 10.19
C LEU A 32 24.26 -18.32 10.58
N GLU A 33 25.01 -19.20 9.91
CA GLU A 33 26.44 -19.37 10.13
C GLU A 33 27.23 -18.10 9.79
N ILE A 34 26.91 -17.43 8.67
CA ILE A 34 27.52 -16.15 8.29
C ILE A 34 27.29 -15.11 9.40
N TRP A 35 26.04 -14.94 9.85
CA TRP A 35 25.70 -13.94 10.88
C TRP A 35 26.25 -14.27 12.27
N LEU A 36 26.58 -15.53 12.55
CA LEU A 36 27.20 -15.94 13.81
C LEU A 36 28.74 -15.83 13.80
N THR A 37 29.36 -15.67 12.62
CA THR A 37 30.82 -15.77 12.47
C THR A 37 31.48 -14.50 11.95
N ASP A 38 30.82 -13.73 11.08
CA ASP A 38 31.37 -12.50 10.53
C ASP A 38 31.30 -11.36 11.56
N ASP A 39 32.42 -10.65 11.74
CA ASP A 39 32.57 -9.59 12.74
C ASP A 39 31.62 -8.42 12.48
N ILE A 40 31.18 -8.21 11.24
CA ILE A 40 30.19 -7.16 10.93
C ILE A 40 28.84 -7.39 11.61
N PHE A 41 28.52 -8.64 11.98
CA PHE A 41 27.27 -9.02 12.63
C PHE A 41 27.41 -9.24 14.14
N ARG A 42 28.58 -8.94 14.73
CA ARG A 42 28.88 -9.17 16.16
C ARG A 42 27.79 -8.66 17.12
N ASP A 43 27.18 -7.51 16.82
CA ASP A 43 26.19 -6.87 17.68
C ASP A 43 24.82 -7.58 17.61
N TYR A 44 24.58 -8.39 16.58
CA TYR A 44 23.38 -9.21 16.41
C TYR A 44 23.49 -10.58 17.09
N VAL A 45 24.71 -11.11 17.26
CA VAL A 45 24.98 -12.48 17.74
C VAL A 45 24.29 -12.77 19.07
N ILE A 46 24.25 -11.81 20.00
CA ILE A 46 23.64 -12.00 21.33
C ILE A 46 22.14 -12.33 21.24
N GLN A 47 21.41 -11.68 20.33
CA GLN A 47 19.98 -11.95 20.12
C GLN A 47 19.75 -13.21 19.29
N ILE A 48 20.63 -13.51 18.32
CA ILE A 48 20.57 -14.76 17.56
C ILE A 48 20.73 -15.97 18.51
N LYS A 49 21.69 -15.90 19.45
CA LYS A 49 21.86 -16.93 20.49
C LYS A 49 20.59 -17.13 21.30
N TYR A 50 19.96 -16.05 21.75
CA TYR A 50 18.69 -16.11 22.47
C TYR A 50 17.58 -16.83 21.67
N LEU A 51 17.42 -16.51 20.38
CA LEU A 51 16.41 -17.14 19.52
C LEU A 51 16.62 -18.66 19.39
N ILE A 52 17.89 -19.10 19.29
CA ILE A 52 18.26 -20.53 19.23
C ILE A 52 18.07 -21.22 20.58
N GLU A 53 18.47 -20.57 21.67
CA GLU A 53 18.34 -21.14 23.02
C GLU A 53 16.88 -21.28 23.45
N SER A 54 16.05 -20.32 23.04
CA SER A 54 14.61 -20.27 23.30
C SER A 54 13.76 -20.98 22.24
N GLU A 55 14.39 -21.72 21.32
CA GLU A 55 13.75 -22.62 20.36
C GLU A 55 12.71 -21.93 19.46
N LYS A 56 12.98 -20.68 19.06
CA LYS A 56 12.12 -19.87 18.18
C LYS A 56 12.29 -20.28 16.70
N TRP A 57 12.12 -21.57 16.40
CA TRP A 57 12.52 -22.16 15.12
C TRP A 57 11.82 -21.58 13.90
N GLU A 58 10.51 -21.37 13.95
CA GLU A 58 9.77 -20.78 12.81
C GLU A 58 10.26 -19.37 12.49
N PHE A 59 10.39 -18.52 13.52
CA PHE A 59 10.88 -17.15 13.37
C PHE A 59 12.33 -17.12 12.88
N LEU A 60 13.19 -17.97 13.44
CA LEU A 60 14.59 -18.06 13.07
C LEU A 60 14.75 -18.57 11.63
N LEU A 61 14.00 -19.59 11.22
CA LEU A 61 14.03 -20.07 9.84
C LEU A 61 13.57 -18.97 8.89
N ASP A 62 12.45 -18.31 9.19
CA ASP A 62 11.90 -17.22 8.38
C ASP A 62 12.89 -16.04 8.24
N SER A 63 13.60 -15.68 9.31
CA SER A 63 14.60 -14.60 9.29
C SER A 63 15.82 -14.89 8.40
N PHE A 64 16.14 -16.17 8.14
CA PHE A 64 17.43 -16.57 7.56
C PHE A 64 17.36 -17.36 6.25
N TYR A 65 16.21 -17.90 5.83
CA TYR A 65 16.13 -18.78 4.65
C TYR A 65 16.41 -18.09 3.30
N GLN A 66 16.44 -16.76 3.26
CA GLN A 66 16.78 -15.97 2.08
C GLN A 66 17.28 -14.58 2.47
N VAL A 67 17.86 -13.86 1.51
CA VAL A 67 17.89 -12.39 1.61
C VAL A 67 16.50 -11.90 1.26
N ILE A 68 15.99 -10.92 2.00
CA ILE A 68 14.72 -10.27 1.68
C ILE A 68 14.68 -9.95 0.19
N PRO A 69 13.58 -10.14 -0.56
CA PRO A 69 13.58 -9.85 -1.99
C PRO A 69 13.80 -8.36 -2.30
N PHE A 70 14.47 -8.06 -3.42
CA PHE A 70 14.52 -6.72 -4.01
C PHE A 70 13.56 -6.71 -5.20
N GLY A 71 12.42 -6.03 -5.06
CA GLY A 71 11.42 -5.91 -6.13
C GLY A 71 11.73 -4.74 -7.07
N THR A 72 10.88 -4.55 -8.07
CA THR A 72 11.00 -3.46 -9.07
C THR A 72 11.03 -2.06 -8.48
N GLY A 73 10.52 -1.90 -7.26
CA GLY A 73 10.44 -0.63 -6.55
C GLY A 73 11.32 -0.56 -5.30
N GLY A 74 12.20 -1.54 -5.04
CA GLY A 74 13.04 -1.60 -3.84
C GLY A 74 12.70 -2.74 -2.86
N ARG A 75 12.95 -2.54 -1.56
CA ARG A 75 12.71 -3.55 -0.50
C ARG A 75 11.66 -3.08 0.49
N ARG A 76 10.80 -3.99 0.94
CA ARG A 76 9.84 -3.74 2.01
C ARG A 76 9.61 -5.02 2.79
N GLY A 77 9.52 -4.93 4.11
CA GLY A 77 9.17 -6.05 4.97
C GLY A 77 9.46 -5.78 6.43
N LEU A 78 9.42 -6.85 7.24
CA LEU A 78 9.65 -6.79 8.67
C LEU A 78 11.04 -6.26 9.00
N VAL A 79 11.11 -5.29 9.90
CA VAL A 79 12.36 -4.89 10.55
C VAL A 79 12.81 -6.03 11.47
N GLY A 80 14.10 -6.35 11.45
CA GLY A 80 14.55 -7.52 12.19
C GLY A 80 16.01 -7.91 12.02
N ILE A 81 16.40 -8.93 12.79
CA ILE A 81 17.69 -9.60 12.71
C ILE A 81 17.60 -10.73 11.67
N GLY A 82 18.59 -10.76 10.77
CA GLY A 82 18.69 -11.73 9.70
C GLY A 82 18.63 -11.09 8.30
N PRO A 83 19.04 -11.83 7.27
CA PRO A 83 19.05 -11.34 5.89
C PRO A 83 17.64 -11.18 5.29
N ASN A 84 16.62 -11.87 5.80
CA ASN A 84 15.23 -11.73 5.38
C ASN A 84 14.47 -10.63 6.16
N ARG A 85 15.16 -9.54 6.51
CA ARG A 85 14.63 -8.44 7.33
C ARG A 85 15.17 -7.08 6.87
N ILE A 86 14.42 -6.03 7.13
CA ILE A 86 14.92 -4.65 7.02
C ILE A 86 15.82 -4.35 8.22
N ASN A 87 17.07 -3.97 7.93
CA ASN A 87 18.09 -3.57 8.88
C ASN A 87 19.19 -2.77 8.13
N PRO A 88 20.15 -2.15 8.83
CA PRO A 88 21.19 -1.37 8.17
C PRO A 88 21.97 -2.16 7.10
N TRP A 89 22.24 -3.45 7.32
CA TRP A 89 22.99 -4.27 6.36
C TRP A 89 22.22 -4.47 5.03
N THR A 90 20.94 -4.83 5.08
CA THR A 90 20.14 -5.02 3.86
C THR A 90 19.94 -3.70 3.10
N ILE A 91 19.83 -2.59 3.82
CA ILE A 91 19.75 -1.24 3.23
C ILE A 91 21.07 -0.85 2.56
N GLN A 92 22.20 -1.09 3.21
CA GLN A 92 23.53 -0.84 2.66
C GLN A 92 23.81 -1.70 1.42
N ALA A 93 23.44 -2.99 1.45
CA ALA A 93 23.54 -3.88 0.29
C ALA A 93 22.73 -3.33 -0.91
N SER A 94 21.53 -2.82 -0.64
CA SER A 94 20.68 -2.19 -1.65
C SER A 94 21.27 -0.90 -2.19
N ALA A 95 21.80 -0.04 -1.33
CA ALA A 95 22.47 1.20 -1.73
C ALA A 95 23.74 0.93 -2.54
N GLN A 96 24.47 -0.14 -2.23
CA GLN A 96 25.67 -0.50 -2.97
C GLN A 96 25.34 -0.98 -4.39
N GLY A 97 24.34 -1.86 -4.55
CA GLY A 97 23.86 -2.26 -5.87
C GLY A 97 23.31 -1.08 -6.67
N HIS A 98 22.53 -0.22 -6.01
CA HIS A 98 21.98 0.98 -6.64
C HIS A 98 23.09 1.96 -7.06
N ALA A 99 24.10 2.21 -6.24
CA ALA A 99 25.24 3.05 -6.60
C ALA A 99 25.99 2.53 -7.83
N GLN A 100 26.21 1.21 -7.92
CA GLN A 100 26.81 0.58 -9.10
C GLN A 100 25.94 0.76 -10.34
N TYR A 101 24.62 0.52 -10.22
CA TYR A 101 23.66 0.76 -11.28
C TYR A 101 23.74 2.21 -11.79
N LEU A 102 23.67 3.20 -10.90
CA LEU A 102 23.71 4.62 -11.28
C LEU A 102 25.03 5.00 -11.97
N ILE A 103 26.16 4.50 -11.48
CA ILE A 103 27.48 4.75 -12.09
C ILE A 103 27.57 4.06 -13.47
N ASN A 104 27.01 2.87 -13.63
CA ASN A 104 27.01 2.15 -14.90
C ASN A 104 26.12 2.86 -15.93
N GLN A 105 24.97 3.41 -15.52
CA GLN A 105 24.03 4.08 -16.41
C GLN A 105 24.44 5.52 -16.77
N HIS A 106 24.91 6.30 -15.77
CA HIS A 106 25.11 7.74 -15.91
C HIS A 106 26.59 8.17 -15.77
N GLY A 107 27.50 7.25 -15.47
CA GLY A 107 28.92 7.55 -15.33
C GLY A 107 29.20 8.61 -14.25
N LYS A 108 29.93 9.66 -14.64
CA LYS A 108 30.26 10.78 -13.74
C LYS A 108 29.04 11.62 -13.34
N GLU A 109 28.00 11.66 -14.16
CA GLU A 109 26.81 12.45 -13.83
C GLU A 109 26.13 11.94 -12.58
N ALA A 110 26.15 10.61 -12.32
CA ALA A 110 25.65 10.06 -11.06
C ALA A 110 26.36 10.67 -9.84
N GLN A 111 27.66 10.92 -9.95
CA GLN A 111 28.47 11.50 -8.87
C GLN A 111 28.20 13.00 -8.71
N GLU A 112 28.02 13.72 -9.82
CA GLU A 112 27.84 15.16 -9.82
C GLU A 112 26.43 15.59 -9.41
N ARG A 113 25.40 14.89 -9.92
CA ARG A 113 23.98 15.15 -9.68
C ARG A 113 23.47 14.53 -8.39
N GLY A 114 24.04 13.41 -7.95
CA GLY A 114 23.72 12.80 -6.65
C GLY A 114 22.33 12.20 -6.54
N VAL A 115 21.99 11.77 -5.31
CA VAL A 115 20.71 11.12 -4.95
C VAL A 115 20.00 11.87 -3.83
N VAL A 116 18.68 11.88 -3.84
CA VAL A 116 17.86 12.47 -2.76
C VAL A 116 17.33 11.36 -1.84
N LEU A 117 17.41 11.54 -0.52
CA LEU A 117 16.92 10.59 0.48
C LEU A 117 15.84 11.24 1.34
N SER A 118 14.69 10.60 1.42
CA SER A 118 13.58 10.98 2.30
C SER A 118 13.10 9.78 3.11
N TYR A 119 12.42 10.02 4.22
CA TYR A 119 11.94 8.97 5.12
C TYR A 119 10.64 9.38 5.82
N ASP A 120 9.85 8.38 6.22
CA ASP A 120 8.65 8.59 7.03
C ASP A 120 8.95 8.50 8.54
N VAL A 121 7.88 8.47 9.34
CA VAL A 121 7.94 8.51 10.82
C VAL A 121 8.22 7.16 11.49
N ARG A 122 8.41 6.08 10.70
CA ARG A 122 8.47 4.72 11.24
C ARG A 122 9.68 4.51 12.16
N LYS A 123 9.41 3.75 13.22
CA LYS A 123 10.40 3.36 14.22
C LYS A 123 10.08 2.01 14.81
N TYR A 124 11.02 1.08 14.76
CA TYR A 124 10.84 -0.25 15.31
C TYR A 124 10.94 -0.25 16.84
N THR A 125 9.85 -0.58 17.51
CA THR A 125 9.76 -0.63 18.99
C THR A 125 9.17 -1.94 19.53
N GLN A 126 8.95 -2.93 18.66
CA GLN A 126 8.26 -4.17 19.02
C GLN A 126 9.06 -5.00 20.05
N LYS A 127 8.35 -5.44 21.09
CA LYS A 127 8.87 -6.25 22.21
C LYS A 127 8.39 -7.71 22.14
N GLY A 128 9.08 -8.59 22.86
CA GLY A 128 8.66 -9.99 23.09
C GLY A 128 9.01 -11.00 21.97
N VAL A 129 9.50 -10.54 20.82
CA VAL A 129 10.11 -11.40 19.78
C VAL A 129 11.56 -11.73 20.14
N TYR A 130 12.29 -10.70 20.56
CA TYR A 130 13.66 -10.77 21.06
C TYR A 130 13.68 -10.72 22.58
N ASP A 131 14.85 -10.94 23.19
CA ASP A 131 15.00 -10.71 24.62
C ASP A 131 15.09 -9.20 24.90
N ASP A 132 14.07 -8.66 25.56
CA ASP A 132 13.97 -7.23 25.89
C ASP A 132 15.05 -6.75 26.89
N SER A 133 15.75 -7.66 27.57
CA SER A 133 16.81 -7.35 28.53
C SER A 133 18.22 -7.34 27.93
N LEU A 134 18.39 -7.92 26.73
CA LEU A 134 19.67 -7.99 26.03
C LEU A 134 19.82 -6.81 25.06
N ALA A 135 21.06 -6.48 24.72
CA ALA A 135 21.35 -5.48 23.68
C ALA A 135 20.71 -5.91 22.35
N ASN A 136 20.09 -4.98 21.65
CA ASN A 136 19.42 -5.25 20.38
C ASN A 136 19.71 -4.13 19.37
N PRO A 137 20.52 -4.38 18.32
CA PRO A 137 20.93 -3.35 17.37
C PRO A 137 19.80 -2.83 16.48
N ILE A 138 18.65 -3.53 16.41
CA ILE A 138 17.48 -3.08 15.64
C ILE A 138 16.44 -2.35 16.50
N MET A 139 16.57 -2.38 17.84
CA MET A 139 15.61 -1.72 18.71
C MET A 139 15.75 -0.21 18.57
N ASN A 140 14.63 0.49 18.36
CA ASN A 140 14.56 1.91 18.02
C ASN A 140 15.06 2.27 16.61
N LEU A 141 15.27 1.29 15.72
CA LEU A 141 15.67 1.57 14.34
C LEU A 141 14.60 2.37 13.61
N ASP A 142 14.97 3.55 13.08
CA ASP A 142 14.06 4.48 12.41
C ASP A 142 14.50 4.85 10.99
N GLY A 143 13.63 5.57 10.27
CA GLY A 143 13.87 6.07 8.92
C GLY A 143 15.19 6.83 8.75
N PRO A 144 15.52 7.83 9.61
CA PRO A 144 16.80 8.52 9.59
C PRO A 144 18.01 7.57 9.63
N GLN A 145 18.03 6.59 10.54
CA GLN A 145 19.15 5.66 10.65
C GLN A 145 19.31 4.78 9.40
N LEU A 146 18.20 4.38 8.76
CA LEU A 146 18.25 3.66 7.50
C LEU A 146 18.76 4.55 6.35
N ALA A 147 18.32 5.81 6.30
CA ALA A 147 18.78 6.78 5.32
C ALA A 147 20.28 7.08 5.46
N GLU A 148 20.77 7.26 6.69
CA GLU A 148 22.20 7.43 6.97
C GLU A 148 23.02 6.21 6.56
N ALA A 149 22.49 5.00 6.80
CA ALA A 149 23.14 3.75 6.38
C ALA A 149 23.29 3.69 4.85
N ALA A 150 22.27 4.11 4.09
CA ALA A 150 22.36 4.21 2.64
C ALA A 150 23.31 5.35 2.18
N ALA A 151 23.21 6.53 2.82
CA ALA A 151 24.04 7.70 2.52
C ALA A 151 25.54 7.41 2.66
N ALA A 152 25.93 6.66 3.70
CA ALA A 152 27.29 6.21 3.92
C ALA A 152 27.85 5.42 2.73
N VAL A 153 27.01 4.60 2.08
CA VAL A 153 27.39 3.79 0.92
C VAL A 153 27.45 4.62 -0.36
N TYR A 154 26.48 5.50 -0.62
CA TYR A 154 26.53 6.41 -1.76
C TYR A 154 27.77 7.31 -1.69
N ALA A 155 28.05 7.90 -0.53
CA ALA A 155 29.23 8.72 -0.31
C ALA A 155 30.53 7.93 -0.52
N ALA A 156 30.60 6.68 -0.06
CA ALA A 156 31.77 5.81 -0.30
C ALA A 156 31.99 5.50 -1.79
N ASN A 157 30.93 5.55 -2.60
CA ASN A 157 30.99 5.45 -4.06
C ASN A 157 31.13 6.83 -4.76
N SER A 158 31.42 7.89 -3.99
CA SER A 158 31.57 9.28 -4.46
C SER A 158 30.32 9.87 -5.09
N ILE A 159 29.14 9.36 -4.73
CA ILE A 159 27.85 9.92 -5.13
C ILE A 159 27.41 10.93 -4.05
N LYS A 160 27.07 12.15 -4.47
CA LYS A 160 26.51 13.16 -3.57
C LYS A 160 25.13 12.71 -3.07
N VAL A 161 24.82 13.07 -1.83
CA VAL A 161 23.56 12.75 -1.16
C VAL A 161 22.93 14.04 -0.67
N TYR A 162 21.67 14.25 -1.05
CA TYR A 162 20.77 15.24 -0.46
C TYR A 162 19.84 14.51 0.50
N ILE A 163 19.74 14.94 1.75
CA ILE A 163 18.92 14.29 2.77
C ILE A 163 18.12 15.34 3.55
N PHE A 164 16.87 15.08 3.88
CA PHE A 164 16.06 16.02 4.66
C PHE A 164 16.43 15.99 6.16
N ASP A 165 16.33 17.12 6.87
CA ASP A 165 16.45 17.18 8.34
C ASP A 165 15.07 16.99 9.00
N GLY A 166 14.47 15.83 8.72
CA GLY A 166 13.14 15.49 9.20
C GLY A 166 12.37 14.61 8.21
N ALA A 167 11.24 14.08 8.66
CA ALA A 167 10.39 13.28 7.80
C ALA A 167 9.76 14.15 6.70
N ARG A 168 9.73 13.65 5.47
CA ARG A 168 9.13 14.30 4.29
C ARG A 168 8.38 13.28 3.45
N SER A 169 7.38 13.77 2.73
CA SER A 169 6.44 12.92 2.00
C SER A 169 7.07 12.30 0.74
N THR A 170 6.49 11.20 0.25
CA THR A 170 6.84 10.61 -1.04
C THR A 170 6.71 11.60 -2.22
N PRO A 171 5.61 12.37 -2.38
CA PRO A 171 5.51 13.35 -3.46
C PRO A 171 6.59 14.46 -3.38
N GLU A 172 7.01 14.81 -2.17
CA GLU A 172 8.08 15.79 -1.96
C GLU A 172 9.46 15.24 -2.32
N LEU A 173 9.74 13.96 -2.08
CA LEU A 173 10.92 13.28 -2.64
C LEU A 173 10.89 13.32 -4.18
N SER A 174 9.75 12.94 -4.78
CA SER A 174 9.57 12.93 -6.23
C SER A 174 9.82 14.31 -6.85
N PHE A 175 9.28 15.35 -6.21
CA PHE A 175 9.53 16.75 -6.55
C PHE A 175 11.02 17.12 -6.39
N ALA A 176 11.62 16.79 -5.25
CA ALA A 176 13.00 17.14 -4.91
C ALA A 176 14.01 16.59 -5.93
N ILE A 177 13.81 15.36 -6.39
CA ILE A 177 14.66 14.74 -7.42
C ILE A 177 14.69 15.61 -8.68
N ARG A 178 13.51 16.04 -9.15
CA ARG A 178 13.36 16.89 -10.34
C ARG A 178 13.91 18.29 -10.07
N HIS A 179 13.57 18.88 -8.93
CA HIS A 179 13.94 20.25 -8.55
C HIS A 179 15.46 20.43 -8.42
N LEU A 180 16.13 19.46 -7.78
CA LEU A 180 17.59 19.48 -7.59
C LEU A 180 18.35 18.90 -8.79
N ASN A 181 17.64 18.42 -9.83
CA ASN A 181 18.21 17.69 -10.96
C ASN A 181 19.09 16.49 -10.49
N ALA A 182 18.65 15.79 -9.45
CA ALA A 182 19.31 14.58 -8.97
C ALA A 182 19.17 13.44 -9.98
N VAL A 183 20.07 12.46 -9.92
CA VAL A 183 20.00 11.29 -10.84
C VAL A 183 18.99 10.25 -10.37
N SER A 184 18.59 10.29 -9.10
CA SER A 184 17.73 9.31 -8.45
C SER A 184 17.35 9.75 -7.02
N GLY A 185 16.48 8.99 -6.35
CA GLY A 185 16.28 9.11 -4.91
C GLY A 185 15.73 7.85 -4.25
N ASP A 186 15.74 7.83 -2.92
CA ASP A 186 15.20 6.74 -2.10
C ASP A 186 14.20 7.26 -1.06
N MET A 187 13.07 6.54 -0.90
CA MET A 187 12.11 6.76 0.19
C MET A 187 12.19 5.62 1.21
N PHE A 188 12.55 5.92 2.46
CA PHE A 188 12.53 4.95 3.55
C PHE A 188 11.17 4.95 4.23
N SER A 189 10.31 4.05 3.78
CA SER A 189 8.94 3.90 4.26
C SER A 189 8.38 2.52 3.88
N ALA A 190 7.42 2.04 4.66
CA ALA A 190 6.54 0.94 4.25
C ALA A 190 5.09 1.41 3.99
N SER A 191 4.88 2.69 3.71
CA SER A 191 3.58 3.34 3.45
C SER A 191 2.58 3.03 4.56
N HIS A 192 1.49 2.32 4.29
CA HIS A 192 0.42 2.00 5.25
C HIS A 192 0.59 0.66 6.00
N ASN A 193 1.74 -0.02 5.86
CA ASN A 193 2.00 -1.29 6.56
C ASN A 193 2.02 -1.13 8.10
N LEU A 194 2.05 -2.25 8.82
CA LEU A 194 2.15 -2.28 10.30
C LEU A 194 3.43 -1.58 10.82
N PRO A 195 3.47 -1.12 12.09
CA PRO A 195 4.66 -0.53 12.73
C PRO A 195 5.94 -1.39 12.64
N THR A 196 5.78 -2.70 12.50
CA THR A 196 6.87 -3.67 12.41
C THR A 196 7.61 -3.65 11.07
N ASP A 197 7.03 -2.98 10.07
CA ASP A 197 7.53 -2.96 8.70
C ASP A 197 8.25 -1.65 8.42
N ASN A 198 9.30 -1.73 7.61
CA ASN A 198 9.91 -0.58 6.98
C ASN A 198 10.37 -0.97 5.56
N GLY A 199 11.06 -0.09 4.86
CA GLY A 199 11.50 -0.35 3.51
C GLY A 199 12.41 0.74 2.95
N LYS A 200 12.81 0.52 1.71
CA LYS A 200 13.52 1.47 0.86
C LYS A 200 12.91 1.35 -0.52
N LYS A 201 12.20 2.39 -0.96
CA LYS A 201 11.70 2.52 -2.33
C LYS A 201 12.74 3.27 -3.17
N VAL A 202 12.96 2.86 -4.41
CA VAL A 202 13.92 3.50 -5.34
C VAL A 202 13.18 4.25 -6.44
N TYR A 203 13.66 5.47 -6.73
CA TYR A 203 13.14 6.38 -7.76
C TYR A 203 14.21 6.72 -8.80
N ASP A 204 13.80 6.96 -10.03
CA ASP A 204 14.67 7.40 -11.13
C ASP A 204 14.85 8.93 -11.16
N GLN A 205 15.59 9.43 -12.15
CA GLN A 205 15.84 10.86 -12.34
C GLN A 205 14.59 11.69 -12.69
N HIS A 206 13.49 11.06 -13.09
CA HIS A 206 12.23 11.73 -13.39
C HIS A 206 11.37 11.92 -12.14
N GLY A 207 11.77 11.32 -11.01
CA GLY A 207 11.03 11.33 -9.75
C GLY A 207 9.97 10.23 -9.67
N GLY A 208 9.94 9.28 -10.62
CA GLY A 208 9.05 8.11 -10.59
C GLY A 208 9.80 6.85 -10.17
N GLN A 209 9.12 5.72 -9.97
CA GLN A 209 9.83 4.44 -9.82
C GLN A 209 10.25 3.89 -11.19
N LEU A 210 11.33 3.11 -11.21
CA LEU A 210 11.84 2.54 -12.46
C LEU A 210 10.82 1.64 -13.16
N ILE A 211 10.77 1.75 -14.48
CA ILE A 211 9.98 0.90 -15.37
C ILE A 211 10.88 -0.12 -16.08
N PRO A 212 10.30 -1.22 -16.60
CA PRO A 212 11.06 -2.13 -17.44
C PRO A 212 11.61 -1.46 -18.71
N PRO A 213 12.83 -1.84 -19.17
CA PRO A 213 13.70 -2.88 -18.60
C PRO A 213 14.63 -2.39 -17.48
N ASP A 214 14.67 -1.09 -17.17
CA ASP A 214 15.62 -0.50 -16.22
C ASP A 214 15.43 -1.02 -14.78
N ASP A 215 14.18 -1.31 -14.38
CA ASP A 215 13.90 -1.95 -13.10
C ASP A 215 14.54 -3.33 -12.96
N GLN A 216 14.60 -4.13 -14.03
CA GLN A 216 15.27 -5.43 -14.05
C GLN A 216 16.78 -5.26 -13.91
N ILE A 217 17.37 -4.29 -14.63
CA ILE A 217 18.80 -4.04 -14.58
C ILE A 217 19.22 -3.67 -13.16
N LEU A 218 18.42 -2.83 -12.48
CA LEU A 218 18.64 -2.51 -11.07
C LEU A 218 18.49 -3.74 -10.17
N VAL A 219 17.44 -4.55 -10.35
CA VAL A 219 17.23 -5.79 -9.59
C VAL A 219 18.42 -6.73 -9.75
N ASP A 220 18.89 -6.96 -10.97
CA ASP A 220 20.03 -7.84 -11.26
C ASP A 220 21.31 -7.30 -10.64
N GLU A 221 21.56 -5.99 -10.71
CA GLU A 221 22.73 -5.37 -10.09
C GLU A 221 22.73 -5.54 -8.57
N VAL A 222 21.60 -5.29 -7.91
CA VAL A 222 21.46 -5.40 -6.45
C VAL A 222 21.53 -6.84 -5.97
N THR A 223 20.96 -7.79 -6.73
CA THR A 223 20.83 -9.19 -6.28
C THR A 223 22.00 -10.08 -6.69
N ASN A 224 22.67 -9.79 -7.82
CA ASN A 224 23.67 -10.70 -8.39
C ASN A 224 25.09 -10.11 -8.42
N ASN A 225 25.25 -8.78 -8.42
CA ASN A 225 26.55 -8.15 -8.67
C ASN A 225 27.20 -7.49 -7.45
N VAL A 226 26.49 -7.33 -6.33
CA VAL A 226 27.06 -6.80 -5.08
C VAL A 226 28.03 -7.82 -4.46
N LYS A 227 29.33 -7.55 -4.55
CA LYS A 227 30.40 -8.38 -3.95
C LYS A 227 30.96 -7.82 -2.65
N GLU A 228 30.90 -6.51 -2.49
CA GLU A 228 31.43 -5.77 -1.35
C GLU A 228 30.57 -4.53 -1.13
N ILE A 229 30.28 -4.21 0.13
CA ILE A 229 29.59 -2.98 0.53
C ILE A 229 30.65 -1.97 0.96
N LYS A 230 30.84 -0.91 0.16
CA LYS A 230 31.69 0.20 0.57
C LYS A 230 30.91 1.11 1.50
N SER A 231 31.55 1.60 2.55
CA SER A 231 30.92 2.53 3.49
C SER A 231 31.93 3.57 3.96
N MET A 232 31.45 4.79 4.19
CA MET A 232 32.21 5.92 4.71
C MET A 232 31.54 6.41 5.99
N ASN A 233 32.31 6.88 6.96
CA ASN A 233 31.72 7.50 8.14
C ASN A 233 30.86 8.72 7.74
N PHE A 234 29.63 8.80 8.24
CA PHE A 234 28.67 9.85 7.87
C PHE A 234 29.22 11.28 8.14
N GLY A 235 29.87 11.49 9.28
CA GLY A 235 30.48 12.78 9.62
C GLY A 235 31.64 13.17 8.70
N GLU A 236 32.43 12.18 8.27
CA GLU A 236 33.48 12.37 7.27
C GLU A 236 32.90 12.71 5.89
N ALA A 237 31.86 11.99 5.46
CA ALA A 237 31.16 12.25 4.21
C ALA A 237 30.56 13.67 4.17
N LYS A 238 29.95 14.12 5.27
CA LYS A 238 29.47 15.50 5.43
C LYS A 238 30.62 16.52 5.34
N LYS A 239 31.75 16.27 6.03
CA LYS A 239 32.94 17.13 5.96
C LYS A 239 33.52 17.22 4.54
N ASN A 240 33.45 16.13 3.79
CA ASN A 240 33.88 16.04 2.39
C ASN A 240 32.84 16.58 1.40
N ARG A 241 31.72 17.15 1.89
CA ARG A 241 30.61 17.70 1.07
C ARG A 241 29.97 16.67 0.14
N LEU A 242 29.99 15.40 0.53
CA LEU A 242 29.26 14.33 -0.14
C LEU A 242 27.84 14.18 0.41
N ILE A 243 27.55 14.74 1.58
CA ILE A 243 26.22 14.74 2.18
C ILE A 243 25.83 16.19 2.48
N ALA A 244 24.69 16.62 1.95
CA ALA A 244 24.07 17.91 2.18
C ALA A 244 22.65 17.71 2.72
N TYR A 245 22.28 18.52 3.72
CA TYR A 245 20.89 18.60 4.14
C TYR A 245 20.13 19.51 3.18
N VAL A 246 18.87 19.18 2.89
CA VAL A 246 17.94 20.01 2.10
C VAL A 246 16.64 20.14 2.88
N ASP A 247 16.12 21.36 3.03
CA ASP A 247 14.87 21.61 3.77
C ASP A 247 14.06 22.71 3.07
N GLU A 248 14.05 23.94 3.59
CA GLU A 248 13.23 25.07 3.10
C GLU A 248 13.41 25.36 1.60
N GLU A 249 14.62 25.14 1.06
CA GLU A 249 14.92 25.34 -0.36
C GLU A 249 14.17 24.37 -1.28
N VAL A 250 13.68 23.24 -0.75
CA VAL A 250 12.82 22.28 -1.47
C VAL A 250 11.38 22.38 -0.97
N ASP A 251 11.17 22.47 0.34
CA ASP A 251 9.84 22.52 0.97
C ASP A 251 9.01 23.71 0.42
N THR A 252 9.63 24.88 0.26
CA THR A 252 8.92 26.10 -0.20
C THR A 252 8.47 25.97 -1.66
N PRO A 253 9.35 25.63 -2.63
CA PRO A 253 8.91 25.41 -4.00
C PRO A 253 7.91 24.24 -4.16
N PHE A 254 8.05 23.17 -3.38
CA PHE A 254 7.09 22.06 -3.39
C PHE A 254 5.70 22.55 -2.95
N LEU A 255 5.62 23.23 -1.79
CA LEU A 255 4.38 23.78 -1.27
C LEU A 255 3.74 24.79 -2.24
N GLU A 256 4.55 25.61 -2.91
CA GLU A 256 4.07 26.52 -3.96
C GLU A 256 3.51 25.77 -5.16
N ALA A 257 4.18 24.71 -5.63
CA ALA A 257 3.68 23.88 -6.72
C ALA A 257 2.32 23.24 -6.37
N VAL A 258 2.18 22.70 -5.16
CA VAL A 258 0.91 22.16 -4.65
C VAL A 258 -0.16 23.25 -4.57
N CYS A 259 0.14 24.44 -4.04
CA CYS A 259 -0.85 25.52 -3.96
C CYS A 259 -1.29 26.04 -5.35
N ASN A 260 -0.40 26.04 -6.34
CA ASN A 260 -0.67 26.58 -7.67
C ASN A 260 -1.65 25.74 -8.50
N ILE A 261 -1.96 24.51 -8.08
CA ILE A 261 -2.98 23.69 -8.75
C ILE A 261 -4.42 24.14 -8.43
N SER A 262 -4.61 25.03 -7.45
CA SER A 262 -5.91 25.51 -7.00
C SER A 262 -6.77 25.97 -8.18
N LEU A 263 -7.99 25.44 -8.28
CA LEU A 263 -8.90 25.72 -9.40
C LEU A 263 -10.03 26.68 -9.03
N SER A 264 -10.20 26.96 -7.73
CA SER A 264 -11.27 27.77 -7.16
C SER A 264 -10.76 28.71 -6.08
N GLU A 265 -11.52 29.76 -5.80
CA GLU A 265 -11.30 30.67 -4.67
C GLU A 265 -12.18 30.34 -3.46
N GLU A 266 -13.08 29.36 -3.57
CA GLU A 266 -13.97 28.98 -2.48
C GLU A 266 -13.21 28.21 -1.39
N ARG A 267 -13.35 28.67 -0.14
CA ARG A 267 -12.70 28.09 1.06
C ARG A 267 -13.66 27.75 2.20
N GLY A 268 -14.97 27.98 1.97
CA GLY A 268 -16.03 27.87 2.97
C GLY A 268 -16.38 26.43 3.37
N VAL A 269 -15.41 25.69 3.91
CA VAL A 269 -15.55 24.30 4.37
C VAL A 269 -14.74 24.09 5.65
N ASN A 270 -15.29 23.31 6.59
CA ASN A 270 -14.62 22.90 7.82
C ASN A 270 -14.01 21.52 7.61
N ILE A 271 -12.70 21.39 7.84
CA ILE A 271 -11.96 20.15 7.59
C ILE A 271 -11.37 19.64 8.90
N SER A 272 -11.67 18.40 9.26
CA SER A 272 -10.88 17.62 10.22
C SER A 272 -9.77 16.90 9.46
N TYR A 273 -8.51 17.16 9.78
CA TYR A 273 -7.39 16.49 9.13
C TYR A 273 -6.67 15.54 10.09
N ALA A 274 -6.66 14.25 9.75
CA ALA A 274 -6.02 13.18 10.51
C ALA A 274 -4.81 12.63 9.72
N PRO A 275 -3.58 13.06 10.03
CA PRO A 275 -2.39 12.64 9.28
C PRO A 275 -1.95 11.19 9.60
N LEU A 276 -2.67 10.48 10.49
CA LEU A 276 -2.32 9.13 10.96
C LEU A 276 -0.84 9.03 11.42
N HIS A 277 -0.39 10.05 12.15
CA HIS A 277 1.00 10.27 12.61
C HIS A 277 2.03 10.54 11.50
N GLY A 278 1.61 10.58 10.24
CA GLY A 278 2.45 10.63 9.05
C GLY A 278 3.00 11.99 8.65
N THR A 279 3.67 11.97 7.49
CA THR A 279 4.35 13.11 6.86
C THR A 279 3.41 14.15 6.27
N GLY A 280 2.10 13.88 6.17
CA GLY A 280 1.15 14.85 5.65
C GLY A 280 1.01 16.13 6.49
N LEU A 281 1.69 16.23 7.64
CA LEU A 281 1.91 17.46 8.39
C LEU A 281 2.89 18.43 7.72
N SER A 282 3.79 17.96 6.85
CA SER A 282 4.71 18.80 6.07
C SER A 282 4.16 19.18 4.69
N SER A 283 3.16 18.45 4.18
CA SER A 283 2.60 18.67 2.83
C SER A 283 1.13 19.13 2.85
N ILE A 284 0.21 18.27 3.29
CA ILE A 284 -1.25 18.51 3.18
C ILE A 284 -1.71 19.66 4.08
N TYR A 285 -1.38 19.60 5.37
CA TYR A 285 -1.80 20.61 6.33
C TYR A 285 -1.33 22.03 5.96
N PRO A 286 -0.02 22.28 5.69
CA PRO A 286 0.44 23.60 5.29
C PRO A 286 -0.15 24.06 3.95
N ALA A 287 -0.40 23.17 2.99
CA ALA A 287 -1.05 23.54 1.72
C ALA A 287 -2.48 24.07 1.94
N LEU A 288 -3.28 23.35 2.73
CA LEU A 288 -4.63 23.76 3.08
C LEU A 288 -4.64 25.09 3.87
N GLN A 289 -3.71 25.25 4.83
CA GLN A 289 -3.57 26.51 5.58
C GLN A 289 -3.16 27.68 4.69
N LYS A 290 -2.16 27.49 3.81
CA LYS A 290 -1.65 28.54 2.92
C LYS A 290 -2.71 29.02 1.94
N LEU A 291 -3.60 28.12 1.49
CA LEU A 291 -4.75 28.47 0.65
C LEU A 291 -5.92 29.09 1.42
N GLY A 292 -5.88 29.10 2.76
CA GLY A 292 -6.90 29.74 3.59
C GLY A 292 -8.11 28.88 3.96
N PHE A 293 -7.99 27.55 3.88
CA PHE A 293 -9.04 26.65 4.34
C PHE A 293 -9.14 26.61 5.87
N ASN A 294 -10.35 26.40 6.40
CA ASN A 294 -10.56 26.13 7.82
C ASN A 294 -10.25 24.65 8.13
N VAL A 295 -8.99 24.33 8.33
CA VAL A 295 -8.50 22.99 8.67
C VAL A 295 -8.09 22.89 10.13
N THR A 296 -8.57 21.86 10.81
CA THR A 296 -8.23 21.54 12.20
C THR A 296 -7.60 20.15 12.27
N LEU A 297 -6.45 20.04 12.94
CA LEU A 297 -5.76 18.76 13.15
C LEU A 297 -6.49 17.89 14.18
N ASP A 298 -6.67 16.62 13.85
CA ASP A 298 -7.05 15.60 14.83
C ASP A 298 -5.94 15.45 15.87
N ARG A 299 -6.27 15.85 17.11
CA ARG A 299 -5.33 15.89 18.23
C ARG A 299 -4.76 14.52 18.60
N ARG A 300 -5.42 13.42 18.23
CA ARG A 300 -4.99 12.06 18.59
C ARG A 300 -3.92 11.51 17.65
N THR A 301 -3.91 11.97 16.40
CA THR A 301 -3.04 11.43 15.34
C THR A 301 -2.05 12.46 14.79
N SER A 302 -2.06 13.70 15.28
CA SER A 302 -1.19 14.78 14.80
C SER A 302 0.23 14.80 15.39
N ASN A 303 0.59 13.89 16.30
CA ASN A 303 1.97 13.73 16.76
C ASN A 303 2.72 12.76 15.83
N PRO A 304 3.93 13.06 15.36
CA PRO A 304 4.73 12.07 14.63
C PRO A 304 5.03 10.84 15.50
N SER A 305 4.63 9.65 15.05
CA SER A 305 4.84 8.39 15.76
C SER A 305 4.78 7.18 14.82
N GLY A 306 5.86 6.41 14.79
CA GLY A 306 5.94 5.15 14.03
C GLY A 306 5.18 3.97 14.66
N ASN A 307 4.59 4.14 15.85
CA ASN A 307 3.73 3.12 16.46
C ASN A 307 2.28 3.20 15.98
N PHE A 308 1.90 4.30 15.32
CA PHE A 308 0.55 4.57 14.85
C PHE A 308 -0.52 4.32 15.93
N GLU A 309 -0.23 4.76 17.17
CA GLU A 309 -1.18 4.66 18.27
C GLU A 309 -2.50 5.38 17.93
N HIS A 310 -3.62 5.03 18.55
CA HIS A 310 -4.90 5.69 18.26
C HIS A 310 -5.38 5.59 16.80
N VAL A 311 -4.79 4.71 15.98
CA VAL A 311 -5.34 4.22 14.72
C VAL A 311 -5.83 2.78 14.95
N THR A 312 -7.06 2.46 14.54
CA THR A 312 -7.62 1.11 14.71
C THR A 312 -6.71 0.06 14.06
N PHE A 313 -6.46 -1.04 14.78
CA PHE A 313 -5.50 -2.09 14.44
C PHE A 313 -4.03 -1.64 14.27
N ASN A 314 -3.68 -0.38 14.57
CA ASN A 314 -2.38 0.24 14.24
C ASN A 314 -2.03 0.17 12.75
N ILE A 315 -3.05 0.18 11.88
CA ILE A 315 -2.89 0.16 10.42
C ILE A 315 -3.18 1.57 9.91
N PRO A 316 -2.15 2.40 9.62
CA PRO A 316 -2.33 3.78 9.14
C PRO A 316 -2.69 3.79 7.65
N ASN A 317 -3.76 3.09 7.29
CA ASN A 317 -4.22 2.93 5.92
C ASN A 317 -5.51 3.73 5.68
N PRO A 318 -5.44 4.89 5.01
CA PRO A 318 -6.62 5.70 4.71
C PRO A 318 -7.60 5.04 3.71
N GLU A 319 -7.25 3.87 3.15
CA GLU A 319 -8.12 3.08 2.28
C GLU A 319 -9.20 2.29 3.05
N VAL A 320 -9.06 2.14 4.37
CA VAL A 320 -9.99 1.35 5.18
C VAL A 320 -10.80 2.25 6.10
N VAL A 321 -12.10 1.97 6.23
CA VAL A 321 -13.05 2.79 7.01
C VAL A 321 -12.62 2.86 8.48
N GLU A 322 -12.05 1.77 8.99
CA GLU A 322 -11.62 1.62 10.37
C GLU A 322 -10.53 2.63 10.76
N SER A 323 -9.74 3.15 9.82
CA SER A 323 -8.71 4.16 10.12
C SER A 323 -9.30 5.51 10.57
N PHE A 324 -10.61 5.73 10.36
CA PHE A 324 -11.31 6.96 10.70
C PHE A 324 -12.07 6.90 12.03
N GLU A 325 -12.23 5.72 12.64
CA GLU A 325 -13.07 5.51 13.81
C GLU A 325 -12.71 6.46 14.97
N THR A 326 -11.42 6.73 15.15
CA THR A 326 -10.95 7.63 16.22
C THR A 326 -11.08 9.10 15.88
N SER A 327 -11.18 9.44 14.59
CA SER A 327 -11.32 10.81 14.08
C SER A 327 -12.77 11.28 13.95
N ILE A 328 -13.73 10.36 13.75
CA ILE A 328 -15.17 10.70 13.62
C ILE A 328 -15.69 11.53 14.81
N PRO A 329 -15.48 11.13 16.09
CA PRO A 329 -16.01 11.91 17.21
C PRO A 329 -15.43 13.33 17.29
N PHE A 330 -14.17 13.51 16.89
CA PHE A 330 -13.55 14.83 16.85
C PHE A 330 -14.10 15.69 15.70
N ALA A 331 -14.34 15.07 14.54
CA ALA A 331 -14.96 15.73 13.40
C ALA A 331 -16.40 16.19 13.72
N GLU A 332 -17.17 15.40 14.46
CA GLU A 332 -18.48 15.80 14.99
C GLU A 332 -18.37 16.98 15.98
N GLU A 333 -17.40 16.95 16.91
CA GLU A 333 -17.17 18.04 17.88
C GLU A 333 -16.97 19.39 17.20
N ILE A 334 -16.21 19.43 16.11
CA ILE A 334 -15.88 20.66 15.38
C ILE A 334 -16.87 20.98 14.24
N ASN A 335 -17.89 20.17 14.03
CA ASN A 335 -18.82 20.25 12.89
C ASN A 335 -18.06 20.32 11.55
N ALA A 336 -17.15 19.37 11.34
CA ALA A 336 -16.44 19.25 10.07
C ALA A 336 -17.41 18.82 8.95
N ASP A 337 -17.20 19.34 7.75
CA ASP A 337 -17.89 18.88 6.55
C ASP A 337 -17.14 17.70 5.91
N LEU A 338 -15.82 17.67 6.12
CA LEU A 338 -14.92 16.63 5.62
C LEU A 338 -13.98 16.14 6.73
N ILE A 339 -13.74 14.83 6.73
CA ILE A 339 -12.55 14.23 7.35
C ILE A 339 -11.61 13.88 6.22
N ILE A 340 -10.40 14.44 6.24
CA ILE A 340 -9.32 14.08 5.32
C ILE A 340 -8.26 13.32 6.14
N SER A 341 -7.74 12.24 5.59
CA SER A 341 -6.60 11.52 6.16
C SER A 341 -5.56 11.21 5.09
N SER A 342 -4.33 10.89 5.52
CA SER A 342 -3.28 10.39 4.63
C SER A 342 -2.50 9.27 5.28
N ASP A 343 -1.86 8.44 4.46
CA ASP A 343 -0.95 7.41 4.94
C ASP A 343 0.40 8.02 5.38
N PRO A 344 1.27 7.25 6.07
CA PRO A 344 2.48 7.79 6.68
C PRO A 344 3.43 8.54 5.76
N ASP A 345 3.52 8.16 4.48
CA ASP A 345 4.32 8.84 3.45
C ASP A 345 3.53 9.79 2.55
N ALA A 346 2.25 10.03 2.86
CA ALA A 346 1.34 10.98 2.23
C ALA A 346 1.22 10.82 0.70
N ASP A 347 1.32 9.58 0.22
CA ASP A 347 1.08 9.23 -1.19
C ASP A 347 -0.38 8.79 -1.42
N ARG A 348 -1.15 8.56 -0.36
CA ARG A 348 -2.58 8.21 -0.42
C ARG A 348 -3.44 9.15 0.41
N ILE A 349 -4.66 9.38 -0.08
CA ILE A 349 -5.66 10.21 0.59
C ILE A 349 -6.90 9.41 0.99
N GLY A 350 -7.39 9.64 2.20
CA GLY A 350 -8.66 9.14 2.68
C GLY A 350 -9.66 10.27 2.87
N VAL A 351 -10.92 10.03 2.55
CA VAL A 351 -11.98 11.04 2.66
C VAL A 351 -13.24 10.44 3.28
N MET A 352 -13.79 11.12 4.28
CA MET A 352 -15.19 10.98 4.66
C MET A 352 -15.90 12.32 4.55
N ALA A 353 -17.13 12.31 4.05
CA ALA A 353 -17.95 13.51 3.91
C ALA A 353 -19.18 13.45 4.79
N TRP A 354 -19.53 14.57 5.42
CA TRP A 354 -20.77 14.68 6.18
C TRP A 354 -21.98 14.63 5.23
N HIS A 355 -22.88 13.67 5.43
CA HIS A 355 -24.09 13.47 4.64
C HIS A 355 -25.21 12.88 5.51
N LYS A 356 -26.43 13.44 5.43
CA LYS A 356 -27.63 12.92 6.12
C LYS A 356 -27.44 12.56 7.61
N ASN A 357 -26.65 13.36 8.34
CA ASN A 357 -26.30 13.18 9.77
C ASN A 357 -25.28 12.09 10.11
N SER A 358 -24.46 11.67 9.14
CA SER A 358 -23.35 10.76 9.35
C SER A 358 -22.18 11.09 8.43
N TYR A 359 -20.98 10.61 8.76
CA TYR A 359 -19.86 10.62 7.84
C TYR A 359 -19.92 9.39 6.92
N GLU A 360 -19.89 9.63 5.61
CA GLU A 360 -19.85 8.59 4.59
C GLU A 360 -18.44 8.51 3.99
N PHE A 361 -17.91 7.29 3.89
CA PHE A 361 -16.60 7.01 3.31
C PHE A 361 -16.64 7.10 1.78
N VAL A 362 -15.64 7.75 1.21
CA VAL A 362 -15.45 7.85 -0.24
C VAL A 362 -14.19 7.06 -0.60
N ASN A 363 -14.36 5.95 -1.31
CA ASN A 363 -13.23 5.07 -1.64
C ASN A 363 -12.35 5.65 -2.77
N GLY A 364 -11.19 5.06 -3.02
CA GLY A 364 -10.21 5.58 -3.98
C GLY A 364 -10.72 5.69 -5.43
N ASN A 365 -11.58 4.77 -5.87
CA ASN A 365 -12.24 4.91 -7.17
C ASN A 365 -13.19 6.12 -7.18
N GLU A 366 -13.97 6.30 -6.12
CA GLU A 366 -14.91 7.42 -5.98
C GLU A 366 -14.19 8.76 -5.89
N ILE A 367 -13.06 8.83 -5.15
CA ILE A 367 -12.18 10.00 -5.13
C ILE A 367 -11.70 10.33 -6.55
N GLY A 368 -11.20 9.33 -7.28
CA GLY A 368 -10.76 9.49 -8.67
C GLY A 368 -11.88 9.96 -9.60
N ILE A 369 -13.09 9.40 -9.48
CA ILE A 369 -14.29 9.79 -10.24
C ILE A 369 -14.66 11.25 -9.98
N VAL A 370 -14.77 11.61 -8.70
CA VAL A 370 -15.16 12.95 -8.24
C VAL A 370 -14.16 13.99 -8.72
N LEU A 371 -12.86 13.75 -8.52
CA LEU A 371 -11.81 14.67 -8.92
C LEU A 371 -11.67 14.80 -10.43
N THR A 372 -11.84 13.70 -11.18
CA THR A 372 -11.86 13.73 -12.65
C THR A 372 -13.02 14.59 -13.15
N ASN A 373 -14.24 14.38 -12.65
CA ASN A 373 -15.39 15.18 -13.07
C ASN A 373 -15.25 16.65 -12.65
N TYR A 374 -14.66 16.92 -11.47
CA TYR A 374 -14.37 18.26 -10.98
C TYR A 374 -13.41 19.01 -11.89
N VAL A 375 -12.21 18.48 -12.16
CA VAL A 375 -11.21 19.19 -12.99
C VAL A 375 -11.72 19.44 -14.40
N ILE A 376 -12.40 18.46 -15.01
CA ILE A 376 -13.03 18.62 -16.32
C ILE A 376 -14.07 19.75 -16.30
N SER A 377 -14.91 19.82 -15.25
CA SER A 377 -15.90 20.88 -15.11
C SER A 377 -15.25 22.27 -15.01
N LYS A 378 -14.13 22.38 -14.28
CA LYS A 378 -13.38 23.63 -14.11
C LYS A 378 -12.74 24.08 -15.40
N TYR A 379 -12.09 23.17 -16.11
CA TYR A 379 -11.44 23.47 -17.39
C TYR A 379 -12.49 23.86 -18.44
N LYS A 380 -13.64 23.18 -18.46
CA LYS A 380 -14.76 23.53 -19.33
C LYS A 380 -15.31 24.92 -19.01
N ALA A 381 -15.49 25.25 -17.73
CA ALA A 381 -15.96 26.58 -17.31
C ALA A 381 -14.96 27.71 -17.65
N LYS A 382 -13.66 27.42 -17.59
CA LYS A 382 -12.58 28.35 -17.98
C LYS A 382 -12.36 28.41 -19.50
N GLY A 383 -12.97 27.51 -20.28
CA GLY A 383 -12.75 27.40 -21.73
C GLY A 383 -11.38 26.84 -22.11
N THR A 384 -10.74 26.10 -21.21
CA THR A 384 -9.39 25.52 -21.38
C THR A 384 -9.38 24.01 -21.51
N LEU A 385 -10.55 23.34 -21.47
CA LEU A 385 -10.63 21.91 -21.77
C LEU A 385 -10.39 21.69 -23.26
N ASP A 386 -9.35 20.94 -23.60
CA ASP A 386 -8.95 20.66 -24.97
C ASP A 386 -9.23 19.18 -25.31
N PRO A 387 -9.59 18.82 -26.55
CA PRO A 387 -9.74 17.41 -26.94
C PRO A 387 -8.46 16.57 -26.72
N ASN A 388 -7.29 17.20 -26.71
CA ASN A 388 -6.02 16.53 -26.42
C ASN A 388 -5.79 16.32 -24.93
N SER A 389 -6.60 16.91 -24.03
CA SER A 389 -6.47 16.71 -22.58
C SER A 389 -6.51 15.21 -22.24
N VAL A 390 -5.68 14.81 -21.29
CA VAL A 390 -5.41 13.41 -20.96
C VAL A 390 -5.66 13.14 -19.48
N VAL A 391 -6.56 12.19 -19.22
CA VAL A 391 -6.67 11.50 -17.93
C VAL A 391 -5.88 10.20 -18.00
N ILE A 392 -5.12 9.88 -16.95
CA ILE A 392 -4.32 8.65 -16.90
C ILE A 392 -4.75 7.81 -15.69
N LYS A 393 -5.02 6.51 -15.90
CA LYS A 393 -5.39 5.57 -14.82
C LYS A 393 -4.83 4.17 -15.05
N THR A 394 -4.84 3.35 -14.00
CA THR A 394 -4.52 1.91 -14.12
C THR A 394 -5.72 1.08 -14.60
N GLY A 395 -5.44 -0.13 -15.10
CA GLY A 395 -6.43 -1.05 -15.67
C GLY A 395 -7.51 -1.54 -14.71
N VAL A 396 -7.23 -1.49 -13.40
CA VAL A 396 -8.18 -1.88 -12.34
C VAL A 396 -8.84 -0.68 -11.66
N THR A 397 -8.41 0.55 -12.00
CA THR A 397 -9.14 1.77 -11.65
C THR A 397 -10.42 1.88 -12.47
N THR A 398 -11.48 2.31 -11.82
CA THR A 398 -12.86 2.31 -12.32
C THR A 398 -12.99 2.75 -13.78
N SER A 399 -13.76 1.97 -14.55
CA SER A 399 -14.10 2.31 -15.94
C SER A 399 -14.99 3.54 -16.04
N LEU A 400 -15.59 4.01 -14.94
CA LEU A 400 -16.39 5.24 -14.94
C LEU A 400 -15.56 6.49 -15.27
N ILE A 401 -14.28 6.54 -14.89
CA ILE A 401 -13.37 7.63 -15.30
C ILE A 401 -13.24 7.68 -16.83
N GLU A 402 -13.14 6.52 -17.48
CA GLU A 402 -13.09 6.43 -18.94
C GLU A 402 -14.40 6.89 -19.57
N GLY A 403 -15.55 6.51 -19.00
CA GLY A 403 -16.86 7.00 -19.42
C GLY A 403 -17.01 8.52 -19.31
N ILE A 404 -16.51 9.12 -18.22
CA ILE A 404 -16.49 10.58 -18.03
C ILE A 404 -15.63 11.26 -19.09
N ALA A 405 -14.44 10.73 -19.37
CA ALA A 405 -13.53 11.27 -20.40
C ALA A 405 -14.17 11.23 -21.80
N GLN A 406 -14.77 10.10 -22.17
CA GLN A 406 -15.45 9.90 -23.45
C GLN A 406 -16.61 10.89 -23.65
N GLU A 407 -17.48 11.07 -22.66
CA GLU A 407 -18.61 12.02 -22.73
C GLU A 407 -18.16 13.49 -22.82
N ASN A 408 -16.94 13.79 -22.38
CA ASN A 408 -16.36 15.13 -22.49
C ASN A 408 -15.41 15.28 -23.69
N ASN A 409 -15.30 14.27 -24.56
CA ASN A 409 -14.46 14.25 -25.76
C ASN A 409 -12.97 14.52 -25.48
N ILE A 410 -12.43 13.94 -24.40
CA ILE A 410 -11.01 14.00 -24.06
C ILE A 410 -10.40 12.58 -24.01
N HIS A 411 -9.07 12.48 -23.97
CA HIS A 411 -8.38 11.20 -23.93
C HIS A 411 -8.33 10.60 -22.53
N CYS A 412 -8.41 9.27 -22.47
CA CYS A 412 -8.12 8.48 -21.27
C CYS A 412 -7.11 7.38 -21.63
N ILE A 413 -5.96 7.38 -20.97
CA ILE A 413 -4.99 6.28 -21.00
C ILE A 413 -5.32 5.40 -19.78
N GLY A 414 -5.83 4.19 -19.99
CA GLY A 414 -6.51 3.44 -18.92
C GLY A 414 -6.24 1.95 -18.85
N ASP A 415 -5.40 1.41 -19.72
CA ASP A 415 -5.01 -0.01 -19.82
C ASP A 415 -3.64 -0.31 -19.17
N LEU A 416 -3.14 0.61 -18.35
CA LEU A 416 -1.85 0.47 -17.67
C LEU A 416 -1.88 -0.62 -16.60
N LEU A 417 -0.72 -1.26 -16.39
CA LEU A 417 -0.51 -2.19 -15.27
C LEU A 417 -0.66 -1.46 -13.92
N VAL A 418 -0.94 -2.22 -12.85
CA VAL A 418 -1.03 -1.66 -11.49
C VAL A 418 0.33 -1.14 -11.04
N GLY A 419 0.36 0.09 -10.54
CA GLY A 419 1.55 0.79 -10.07
C GLY A 419 1.67 2.18 -10.68
N PHE A 420 1.66 3.22 -9.85
CA PHE A 420 1.76 4.62 -10.30
C PHE A 420 2.97 4.94 -11.19
N LYS A 421 4.03 4.12 -11.13
CA LYS A 421 5.18 4.22 -12.04
C LYS A 421 4.80 4.26 -13.52
N TYR A 422 3.75 3.54 -13.92
CA TYR A 422 3.27 3.55 -15.31
C TYR A 422 2.53 4.85 -15.64
N ILE A 423 1.85 5.47 -14.66
CA ILE A 423 1.26 6.81 -14.82
C ILE A 423 2.38 7.84 -14.99
N GLY A 424 3.41 7.78 -14.15
CA GLY A 424 4.59 8.65 -14.26
C GLY A 424 5.32 8.50 -15.60
N ASP A 425 5.43 7.28 -16.13
CA ASP A 425 6.00 7.03 -17.45
C ASP A 425 5.18 7.65 -18.60
N GLU A 426 3.85 7.53 -18.57
CA GLU A 426 2.99 8.20 -19.55
C GLU A 426 3.11 9.73 -19.46
N MET A 427 3.26 10.29 -18.25
CA MET A 427 3.56 11.72 -18.09
C MET A 427 4.92 12.09 -18.68
N ASN A 428 5.95 11.24 -18.53
CA ASN A 428 7.25 11.46 -19.15
C ASN A 428 7.16 11.41 -20.68
N LYS A 429 6.33 10.53 -21.27
CA LYS A 429 6.07 10.50 -22.72
C LYS A 429 5.39 11.79 -23.19
N LEU A 430 4.38 12.26 -22.46
CA LEU A 430 3.76 13.56 -22.73
C LEU A 430 4.77 14.70 -22.65
N GLU A 431 5.61 14.73 -21.61
CA GLU A 431 6.67 15.75 -21.45
C GLU A 431 7.67 15.74 -22.61
N ASN A 432 8.14 14.55 -23.03
CA ASN A 432 9.05 14.38 -24.17
C ASN A 432 8.42 14.82 -25.50
N ASP A 433 7.11 14.65 -25.65
CA ASP A 433 6.35 15.10 -26.81
C ASP A 433 5.97 16.60 -26.75
N ASN A 434 6.37 17.34 -25.70
CA ASN A 434 5.97 18.73 -25.41
C ASN A 434 4.46 18.89 -25.21
N ARG A 435 3.86 17.90 -24.54
CA ARG A 435 2.42 17.75 -24.28
C ARG A 435 2.10 17.59 -22.80
N ILE A 436 3.03 17.90 -21.90
CA ILE A 436 2.79 17.77 -20.45
C ILE A 436 1.59 18.61 -19.97
N GLN A 437 1.33 19.76 -20.61
CA GLN A 437 0.15 20.58 -20.36
C GLN A 437 -1.19 19.90 -20.69
N ASP A 438 -1.17 18.82 -21.47
CA ASP A 438 -2.36 18.05 -21.79
C ASP A 438 -2.78 17.15 -20.60
N PHE A 439 -1.85 16.80 -19.71
CA PHE A 439 -2.16 16.01 -18.51
C PHE A 439 -3.05 16.80 -17.55
N ILE A 440 -4.19 16.22 -17.15
CA ILE A 440 -5.11 16.87 -16.21
C ILE A 440 -5.24 16.14 -14.87
N ILE A 441 -5.13 14.81 -14.84
CA ILE A 441 -5.18 14.01 -13.60
C ILE A 441 -4.65 12.59 -13.83
N GLY A 442 -3.94 12.05 -12.85
CA GLY A 442 -3.55 10.65 -12.72
C GLY A 442 -4.27 9.99 -11.55
N ALA A 443 -4.82 8.79 -11.72
CA ALA A 443 -5.58 8.11 -10.66
C ALA A 443 -5.31 6.60 -10.56
N GLU A 444 -5.18 6.12 -9.33
CA GLU A 444 -5.17 4.71 -8.92
C GLU A 444 -6.28 4.42 -7.92
N GLU A 445 -6.91 3.26 -8.04
CA GLU A 445 -7.98 2.78 -7.15
C GLU A 445 -7.55 2.66 -5.69
N SER A 446 -6.24 2.48 -5.45
CA SER A 446 -5.63 2.43 -4.12
C SER A 446 -5.41 3.83 -3.55
N HIS A 447 -6.38 4.73 -3.71
CA HIS A 447 -6.39 6.07 -3.13
C HIS A 447 -5.23 7.00 -3.56
N GLY A 448 -4.62 6.71 -4.71
CA GLY A 448 -3.50 7.45 -5.26
C GLY A 448 -3.94 8.41 -6.35
N ILE A 449 -3.69 9.71 -6.18
CA ILE A 449 -4.10 10.74 -7.14
C ILE A 449 -2.92 11.68 -7.39
N LEU A 450 -2.79 12.19 -8.62
CA LEU A 450 -1.88 13.28 -8.96
C LEU A 450 -2.59 14.35 -9.79
N THR A 451 -2.52 15.59 -9.32
CA THR A 451 -3.31 16.73 -9.81
C THR A 451 -2.45 17.84 -10.46
N GLY A 452 -1.15 17.60 -10.64
CA GLY A 452 -0.19 18.49 -11.32
C GLY A 452 1.02 17.73 -11.87
N ASP A 453 1.95 18.43 -12.54
CA ASP A 453 3.09 17.84 -13.25
C ASP A 453 4.45 17.95 -12.51
N TYR A 454 4.44 18.48 -11.30
CA TYR A 454 5.64 18.76 -10.50
C TYR A 454 6.31 17.50 -9.93
N CYS A 455 5.61 16.37 -9.86
CA CYS A 455 6.13 15.08 -9.45
C CYS A 455 5.68 13.95 -10.40
N ARG A 456 6.10 12.70 -10.12
CA ARG A 456 5.79 11.49 -10.91
C ARG A 456 5.29 10.33 -10.03
N ASP A 457 4.90 10.63 -8.80
CA ASP A 457 4.21 9.71 -7.92
C ASP A 457 2.96 10.37 -7.35
N LYS A 458 2.13 9.59 -6.66
CA LYS A 458 0.89 10.05 -6.03
C LYS A 458 1.17 11.17 -5.04
N ASP A 459 0.25 12.13 -4.97
CA ASP A 459 0.29 13.24 -4.04
C ASP A 459 -1.06 13.48 -3.36
N ALA A 460 -1.14 13.13 -2.07
CA ALA A 460 -2.32 13.37 -1.27
C ALA A 460 -2.58 14.87 -0.99
N ALA A 461 -1.55 15.73 -1.01
CA ALA A 461 -1.71 17.16 -0.76
C ALA A 461 -2.47 17.83 -1.91
N GLY A 462 -2.07 17.54 -3.14
CA GLY A 462 -2.77 18.06 -4.31
C GLY A 462 -4.21 17.58 -4.42
N ALA A 463 -4.47 16.31 -4.09
CA ALA A 463 -5.82 15.76 -4.04
C ALA A 463 -6.68 16.42 -2.95
N ALA A 464 -6.12 16.66 -1.76
CA ALA A 464 -6.81 17.31 -0.65
C ALA A 464 -7.24 18.74 -1.00
N VAL A 465 -6.40 19.49 -1.73
CA VAL A 465 -6.75 20.83 -2.21
C VAL A 465 -8.02 20.77 -3.07
N TRP A 466 -8.05 19.93 -4.10
CA TRP A 466 -9.21 19.85 -4.99
C TRP A 466 -10.48 19.31 -4.30
N ILE A 467 -10.34 18.34 -3.38
CA ILE A 467 -11.47 17.85 -2.58
C ILE A 467 -12.03 18.96 -1.70
N ALA A 468 -11.16 19.74 -1.04
CA ALA A 468 -11.57 20.86 -0.20
C ALA A 468 -12.25 21.98 -1.01
N GLU A 469 -11.73 22.33 -2.18
CA GLU A 469 -12.34 23.31 -3.09
C GLU A 469 -13.73 22.86 -3.54
N LEU A 470 -13.84 21.61 -4.00
CA LEU A 470 -15.12 21.05 -4.43
C LEU A 470 -16.13 21.05 -3.29
N ALA A 471 -15.74 20.60 -2.08
CA ALA A 471 -16.64 20.57 -0.95
C ALA A 471 -17.09 21.98 -0.51
N ALA A 472 -16.21 22.98 -0.58
CA ALA A 472 -16.56 24.37 -0.32
C ALA A 472 -17.60 24.90 -1.32
N GLU A 473 -17.44 24.59 -2.60
CA GLU A 473 -18.40 24.95 -3.65
C GLU A 473 -19.76 24.27 -3.46
N LEU A 474 -19.76 22.97 -3.20
CA LEU A 474 -20.98 22.20 -2.97
C LEU A 474 -21.72 22.73 -1.73
N LYS A 475 -20.99 23.02 -0.65
CA LYS A 475 -21.58 23.57 0.58
C LYS A 475 -22.24 24.93 0.34
N LYS A 476 -21.64 25.79 -0.48
CA LYS A 476 -22.24 27.08 -0.88
C LYS A 476 -23.58 26.87 -1.59
N ASP A 477 -23.71 25.79 -2.35
CA ASP A 477 -24.93 25.40 -3.06
C ASP A 477 -25.88 24.51 -2.23
N GLY A 478 -25.57 24.29 -0.95
CA GLY A 478 -26.38 23.46 -0.05
C GLY A 478 -26.30 21.95 -0.33
N LYS A 479 -25.25 21.50 -1.01
CA LYS A 479 -24.96 20.11 -1.35
C LYS A 479 -23.74 19.59 -0.61
N THR A 480 -23.62 18.27 -0.56
CA THR A 480 -22.49 17.53 0.00
C THR A 480 -21.69 16.83 -1.10
N LEU A 481 -20.50 16.32 -0.77
CA LEU A 481 -19.70 15.52 -1.69
C LEU A 481 -20.44 14.26 -2.18
N ILE A 482 -21.28 13.67 -1.32
CA ILE A 482 -22.08 12.49 -1.65
C ILE A 482 -23.18 12.85 -2.65
N ASP A 483 -23.85 14.00 -2.51
CA ASP A 483 -24.83 14.46 -3.50
C ASP A 483 -24.19 14.62 -4.88
N TYR A 484 -22.97 15.17 -4.93
CA TYR A 484 -22.22 15.31 -6.18
C TYR A 484 -21.85 13.95 -6.80
N LEU A 485 -21.44 13.00 -5.98
CA LEU A 485 -21.15 11.63 -6.43
C LEU A 485 -22.43 10.95 -6.97
N ASP A 486 -23.57 11.13 -6.31
CA ASP A 486 -24.87 10.62 -6.76
C ASP A 486 -25.27 11.22 -8.11
N GLU A 487 -25.03 12.52 -8.34
CA GLU A 487 -25.27 13.17 -9.63
C GLU A 487 -24.40 12.59 -10.74
N ILE A 488 -23.13 12.28 -10.46
CA ILE A 488 -22.24 11.59 -11.39
C ILE A 488 -22.81 10.21 -11.72
N TYR A 489 -23.20 9.43 -10.71
CA TYR A 489 -23.76 8.09 -10.92
C TYR A 489 -25.06 8.11 -11.72
N CYS A 490 -25.94 9.09 -11.49
CA CYS A 490 -27.15 9.25 -12.29
C CYS A 490 -26.80 9.51 -13.76
N LYS A 491 -25.85 10.43 -14.00
CA LYS A 491 -25.47 10.86 -15.35
C LYS A 491 -24.78 9.77 -16.16
N TYR A 492 -23.82 9.07 -15.56
CA TYR A 492 -22.93 8.16 -16.29
C TYR A 492 -23.20 6.67 -16.00
N GLY A 493 -24.01 6.37 -14.99
CA GLY A 493 -24.25 5.03 -14.45
C GLY A 493 -23.40 4.75 -13.20
N PHE A 494 -23.97 4.00 -12.25
CA PHE A 494 -23.27 3.60 -11.03
C PHE A 494 -22.26 2.48 -11.32
N CYS A 495 -20.98 2.72 -11.03
CA CYS A 495 -19.91 1.74 -11.21
C CYS A 495 -19.42 1.24 -9.86
N HIS A 496 -19.83 0.03 -9.48
CA HIS A 496 -19.44 -0.56 -8.20
C HIS A 496 -18.15 -1.36 -8.36
N ASN A 497 -17.06 -0.81 -7.86
CA ASN A 497 -15.76 -1.47 -7.76
C ASN A 497 -15.59 -2.12 -6.37
N HIS A 498 -15.01 -3.31 -6.32
CA HIS A 498 -14.74 -4.03 -5.07
C HIS A 498 -13.46 -4.85 -5.17
N LEU A 499 -12.58 -4.69 -4.18
CA LEU A 499 -11.33 -5.46 -4.06
C LEU A 499 -11.46 -6.45 -2.90
N THR A 500 -11.09 -7.69 -3.16
CA THR A 500 -10.89 -8.73 -2.14
C THR A 500 -9.63 -9.54 -2.46
N GLU A 501 -9.22 -10.40 -1.54
CA GLU A 501 -8.03 -11.21 -1.70
C GLU A 501 -8.12 -12.56 -0.98
N ILE A 502 -7.32 -13.52 -1.45
CA ILE A 502 -7.04 -14.76 -0.74
C ILE A 502 -5.58 -14.71 -0.28
N ARG A 503 -5.36 -14.77 1.04
CA ARG A 503 -4.03 -14.82 1.66
C ARG A 503 -3.67 -16.26 2.02
N LEU A 504 -2.54 -16.72 1.50
CA LEU A 504 -2.03 -18.07 1.68
C LEU A 504 -0.57 -17.93 2.12
N LEU A 505 -0.29 -17.99 3.42
CA LEU A 505 1.03 -17.66 3.95
C LEU A 505 2.10 -18.73 3.68
N GLY A 506 3.36 -18.31 3.73
CA GLY A 506 4.53 -19.18 3.62
C GLY A 506 4.78 -19.73 2.21
N ALA A 507 5.80 -20.57 2.07
CA ALA A 507 6.20 -21.15 0.78
C ALA A 507 5.06 -21.97 0.13
N LYS A 508 4.35 -22.79 0.92
CA LYS A 508 3.20 -23.57 0.45
C LYS A 508 2.09 -22.69 -0.13
N GLY A 509 1.83 -21.54 0.50
CA GLY A 509 0.80 -20.63 0.01
C GLY A 509 1.16 -19.95 -1.30
N MET A 510 2.45 -19.66 -1.54
CA MET A 510 2.93 -19.18 -2.86
C MET A 510 2.70 -20.21 -3.97
N GLU A 511 2.93 -21.50 -3.70
CA GLU A 511 2.65 -22.59 -4.65
C GLU A 511 1.16 -22.67 -4.98
N GLN A 512 0.29 -22.64 -3.96
CA GLN A 512 -1.16 -22.63 -4.12
C GLN A 512 -1.68 -21.44 -4.95
N ILE A 513 -1.08 -20.26 -4.81
CA ILE A 513 -1.41 -19.07 -5.62
C ILE A 513 -1.02 -19.29 -7.09
N ALA A 514 0.16 -19.87 -7.33
CA ALA A 514 0.61 -20.20 -8.67
C ALA A 514 -0.32 -21.23 -9.34
N ASP A 515 -0.78 -22.22 -8.59
CA ASP A 515 -1.74 -23.23 -9.08
C ASP A 515 -3.08 -22.59 -9.47
N ILE A 516 -3.62 -21.66 -8.68
CA ILE A 516 -4.84 -20.91 -9.02
C ILE A 516 -4.65 -20.15 -10.34
N MET A 517 -3.57 -19.37 -10.46
CA MET A 517 -3.32 -18.57 -11.67
C MET A 517 -3.12 -19.43 -12.91
N THR A 518 -2.38 -20.54 -12.79
CA THR A 518 -2.16 -21.50 -13.86
C THR A 518 -3.48 -22.14 -14.28
N HIS A 519 -4.30 -22.57 -13.32
CA HIS A 519 -5.61 -23.17 -13.61
C HIS A 519 -6.52 -22.20 -14.37
N LEU A 520 -6.66 -20.95 -13.90
CA LEU A 520 -7.48 -19.93 -14.53
C LEU A 520 -7.02 -19.55 -15.95
N ARG A 521 -5.73 -19.70 -16.23
CA ARG A 521 -5.11 -19.43 -17.54
C ARG A 521 -5.23 -20.61 -18.51
N ASP A 522 -4.94 -21.82 -18.05
CA ASP A 522 -4.75 -22.95 -18.94
C ASP A 522 -6.05 -23.73 -19.19
N ASN A 523 -7.06 -23.54 -18.34
CA ASN A 523 -8.36 -24.22 -18.47
C ASN A 523 -9.44 -23.25 -18.95
N PRO A 524 -10.35 -23.69 -19.84
CA PRO A 524 -11.50 -22.88 -20.22
C PRO A 524 -12.45 -22.76 -19.02
N VAL A 525 -12.68 -21.53 -18.58
CA VAL A 525 -13.68 -21.23 -17.55
C VAL A 525 -14.89 -20.62 -18.24
N GLU A 526 -15.93 -21.43 -18.46
CA GLU A 526 -17.15 -20.99 -19.15
C GLU A 526 -18.04 -20.09 -18.28
N SER A 527 -18.04 -20.31 -16.96
CA SER A 527 -18.78 -19.47 -16.02
C SER A 527 -18.23 -19.53 -14.60
N PHE A 528 -18.56 -18.50 -13.81
CA PHE A 528 -18.46 -18.50 -12.35
C PHE A 528 -19.87 -18.53 -11.78
N GLY A 529 -20.39 -19.73 -11.47
CA GLY A 529 -21.80 -19.88 -11.09
C GLY A 529 -22.71 -19.48 -12.26
N GLU A 530 -23.57 -18.49 -12.05
CA GLU A 530 -24.50 -17.97 -13.06
C GLU A 530 -23.85 -16.95 -14.03
N PHE A 531 -22.62 -16.53 -13.78
CA PHE A 531 -21.93 -15.50 -14.54
C PHE A 531 -21.13 -16.11 -15.69
N VAL A 532 -21.67 -16.05 -16.91
CA VAL A 532 -21.03 -16.57 -18.14
C VAL A 532 -19.83 -15.70 -18.52
N VAL A 533 -18.69 -16.33 -18.79
CA VAL A 533 -17.47 -15.67 -19.25
C VAL A 533 -17.57 -15.44 -20.76
N ALA A 534 -17.72 -14.17 -21.15
CA ALA A 534 -17.78 -13.75 -22.54
C ALA A 534 -16.39 -13.77 -23.22
N ASN A 535 -15.38 -13.32 -22.47
CA ASN A 535 -14.00 -13.26 -22.94
C ASN A 535 -13.02 -13.29 -21.76
N ARG A 536 -11.83 -13.85 -21.99
CA ARG A 536 -10.69 -13.78 -21.07
C ARG A 536 -9.54 -13.10 -21.78
N ILE A 537 -9.00 -12.06 -21.16
CA ILE A 537 -7.77 -11.40 -21.61
C ILE A 537 -6.66 -11.81 -20.66
N ASP A 538 -5.56 -12.32 -21.20
CA ASP A 538 -4.35 -12.61 -20.45
C ASP A 538 -3.26 -11.62 -20.83
N GLN A 539 -2.92 -10.72 -19.92
CA GLN A 539 -1.87 -9.73 -20.18
C GLN A 539 -0.47 -10.38 -20.26
N TRP A 540 -0.33 -11.63 -19.80
CA TRP A 540 0.91 -12.39 -19.90
C TRP A 540 1.26 -12.72 -21.36
N GLU A 541 0.32 -12.68 -22.31
CA GLU A 541 0.61 -12.99 -23.71
C GLU A 541 1.47 -11.94 -24.43
N GLY A 542 1.63 -10.74 -23.84
CA GLY A 542 2.51 -9.70 -24.40
C GLY A 542 1.99 -9.03 -25.68
N GLU A 543 0.69 -9.12 -25.97
CA GLU A 543 0.08 -8.41 -27.09
C GLU A 543 -0.62 -7.12 -26.59
N PRO A 544 -0.47 -5.96 -27.26
CA PRO A 544 0.32 -5.70 -28.48
C PRO A 544 1.80 -5.33 -28.22
N GLN A 545 2.28 -5.40 -26.98
CA GLN A 545 3.63 -4.92 -26.59
C GLN A 545 4.52 -6.05 -26.08
N PRO A 546 5.69 -6.30 -26.71
CA PRO A 546 6.57 -7.41 -26.34
C PRO A 546 7.04 -7.30 -24.89
N HIS A 547 7.35 -8.45 -24.28
CA HIS A 547 7.97 -8.49 -22.96
C HIS A 547 9.35 -7.82 -22.98
N LEU A 548 9.54 -6.82 -22.13
CA LEU A 548 10.79 -6.05 -22.06
C LEU A 548 11.81 -6.67 -21.11
N SER A 549 11.35 -7.37 -20.08
CA SER A 549 12.19 -7.99 -19.05
C SER A 549 11.44 -9.08 -18.25
N ILE A 550 12.12 -9.74 -17.30
CA ILE A 550 11.50 -10.70 -16.39
C ILE A 550 10.53 -9.96 -15.43
N THR A 551 10.92 -8.79 -14.91
CA THR A 551 10.05 -7.93 -14.08
C THR A 551 8.81 -7.44 -14.82
N ASP A 552 8.92 -7.10 -16.10
CA ASP A 552 7.77 -6.77 -16.97
C ASP A 552 6.82 -7.96 -17.08
N THR A 553 7.36 -9.12 -17.43
CA THR A 553 6.60 -10.37 -17.55
C THR A 553 5.86 -10.70 -16.26
N ALA A 554 6.54 -10.61 -15.11
CA ALA A 554 5.93 -10.85 -13.81
C ALA A 554 4.82 -9.84 -13.46
N SER A 555 4.97 -8.57 -13.86
CA SER A 555 3.97 -7.52 -13.64
C SER A 555 2.69 -7.74 -14.46
N ARG A 556 2.80 -8.46 -15.58
CA ARG A 556 1.71 -8.84 -16.48
C ARG A 556 0.97 -10.11 -16.07
N ASN A 557 1.19 -10.64 -14.86
CA ASN A 557 0.42 -11.75 -14.30
C ASN A 557 -1.00 -11.32 -13.92
N VAL A 558 -1.78 -11.00 -14.95
CA VAL A 558 -3.10 -10.39 -14.83
C VAL A 558 -4.02 -11.09 -15.81
N LEU A 559 -5.07 -11.70 -15.27
CA LEU A 559 -6.18 -12.24 -16.04
C LEU A 559 -7.38 -11.32 -15.87
N ILE A 560 -8.03 -10.96 -16.97
CA ILE A 560 -9.26 -10.17 -16.98
C ILE A 560 -10.37 -11.03 -17.60
N PHE A 561 -11.35 -11.40 -16.78
CA PHE A 561 -12.56 -12.08 -17.22
C PHE A 561 -13.64 -11.04 -17.47
N LYS A 562 -14.05 -10.88 -18.74
CA LYS A 562 -15.23 -10.12 -19.13
C LYS A 562 -16.44 -11.04 -19.04
N ILE A 563 -17.41 -10.65 -18.24
CA ILE A 563 -18.64 -11.41 -18.01
C ILE A 563 -19.72 -10.89 -18.95
N ASP A 564 -20.58 -11.78 -19.43
CA ASP A 564 -21.75 -11.39 -20.22
C ASP A 564 -22.59 -10.34 -19.50
N LYS A 565 -23.08 -9.37 -20.26
CA LYS A 565 -23.91 -8.29 -19.75
C LYS A 565 -25.20 -8.85 -19.15
N LEU A 566 -25.48 -8.45 -17.91
CA LEU A 566 -26.78 -8.66 -17.27
C LEU A 566 -27.68 -7.44 -17.51
N ALA A 567 -28.98 -7.58 -17.22
CA ALA A 567 -29.92 -6.46 -17.29
C ALA A 567 -29.39 -5.25 -16.51
N ASP A 568 -29.53 -4.07 -17.12
CA ASP A 568 -29.16 -2.76 -16.53
C ASP A 568 -27.68 -2.58 -16.19
N THR A 569 -26.80 -3.45 -16.71
CA THR A 569 -25.35 -3.28 -16.63
C THR A 569 -24.78 -2.85 -17.97
N LYS A 570 -23.82 -1.93 -18.03
CA LYS A 570 -22.99 -1.65 -19.20
C LYS A 570 -21.94 -2.74 -19.40
N THR A 571 -21.16 -3.02 -18.35
CA THR A 571 -20.07 -3.99 -18.37
C THR A 571 -19.91 -4.65 -17.01
N ILE A 572 -19.37 -5.87 -17.03
CA ILE A 572 -19.03 -6.64 -15.83
C ILE A 572 -17.66 -7.27 -16.07
N LYS A 573 -16.71 -7.07 -15.15
CA LYS A 573 -15.39 -7.69 -15.26
C LYS A 573 -14.82 -8.12 -13.90
N VAL A 574 -14.01 -9.17 -13.92
CA VAL A 574 -13.17 -9.60 -12.80
C VAL A 574 -11.72 -9.59 -13.25
N THR A 575 -10.87 -8.84 -12.56
CA THR A 575 -9.43 -8.85 -12.79
C THR A 575 -8.73 -9.58 -11.65
N VAL A 576 -7.86 -10.53 -11.96
CA VAL A 576 -7.15 -11.35 -10.99
C VAL A 576 -5.66 -11.25 -11.20
N ARG A 577 -4.92 -11.03 -10.10
CA ARG A 577 -3.47 -10.97 -10.11
C ARG A 577 -2.87 -11.44 -8.78
N PRO A 578 -1.77 -12.19 -8.79
CA PRO A 578 -1.01 -12.45 -7.58
C PRO A 578 -0.23 -11.20 -7.16
N SER A 579 0.05 -11.09 -5.87
CA SER A 579 1.01 -10.13 -5.35
C SER A 579 2.44 -10.64 -5.59
N GLY A 580 3.34 -9.75 -6.04
CA GLY A 580 4.74 -10.09 -6.27
C GLY A 580 5.60 -10.12 -5.00
N THR A 581 5.11 -9.55 -3.89
CA THR A 581 5.89 -9.36 -2.64
C THR A 581 5.25 -10.01 -1.42
N GLU A 582 3.96 -10.32 -1.48
CA GLU A 582 3.20 -10.93 -0.37
C GLU A 582 2.49 -12.17 -0.90
N PRO A 583 2.32 -13.21 -0.08
CA PRO A 583 1.72 -14.46 -0.52
C PRO A 583 0.18 -14.35 -0.51
N LYS A 584 -0.34 -13.56 -1.46
CA LYS A 584 -1.76 -13.28 -1.65
C LYS A 584 -2.11 -13.12 -3.12
N ILE A 585 -3.35 -13.45 -3.48
CA ILE A 585 -3.95 -13.21 -4.79
C ILE A 585 -5.10 -12.22 -4.66
N LYS A 586 -5.07 -11.14 -5.45
CA LYS A 586 -6.04 -10.05 -5.45
C LYS A 586 -7.06 -10.23 -6.57
N MET A 587 -8.31 -9.90 -6.27
CA MET A 587 -9.45 -10.00 -7.18
C MET A 587 -10.21 -8.68 -7.16
N TYR A 588 -10.29 -8.03 -8.32
CA TYR A 588 -10.96 -6.76 -8.52
C TYR A 588 -12.24 -7.00 -9.30
N PHE A 589 -13.37 -6.71 -8.69
CA PHE A 589 -14.70 -6.83 -9.27
C PHE A 589 -15.18 -5.45 -9.69
N GLU A 590 -15.69 -5.35 -10.91
CA GLU A 590 -16.35 -4.14 -11.40
C GLU A 590 -17.67 -4.52 -12.05
N VAL A 591 -18.74 -3.88 -11.58
CA VAL A 591 -20.07 -3.96 -12.18
C VAL A 591 -20.50 -2.53 -12.49
N TYR A 592 -20.53 -2.19 -13.78
CA TYR A 592 -20.89 -0.86 -14.24
C TYR A 592 -22.33 -0.86 -14.73
N GLY A 593 -23.21 -0.09 -14.08
CA GLY A 593 -24.62 0.11 -14.43
C GLY A 593 -24.87 1.10 -15.58
N GLU A 594 -26.10 1.09 -16.07
CA GLU A 594 -26.60 2.13 -16.99
C GLU A 594 -26.93 3.44 -16.26
N PRO A 595 -27.02 4.61 -16.94
CA PRO A 595 -27.52 5.85 -16.34
C PRO A 595 -28.97 5.70 -15.88
N PHE A 596 -29.34 6.46 -14.85
CA PHE A 596 -30.66 6.41 -14.24
C PHE A 596 -31.06 7.76 -13.62
N ASP A 597 -32.36 7.92 -13.35
CA ASP A 597 -32.89 9.12 -12.68
C ASP A 597 -32.60 9.09 -11.17
N LEU A 598 -32.33 10.26 -10.59
CA LEU A 598 -31.99 10.42 -9.16
C LEU A 598 -33.03 9.81 -8.22
N GLU A 599 -34.30 9.77 -8.60
CA GLU A 599 -35.38 9.15 -7.83
C GLU A 599 -35.16 7.64 -7.59
N ASN A 600 -34.34 6.99 -8.41
CA ASN A 600 -34.05 5.56 -8.35
C ASN A 600 -32.66 5.23 -7.75
N ILE A 601 -31.93 6.23 -7.23
CA ILE A 601 -30.52 6.10 -6.79
C ILE A 601 -30.29 4.88 -5.87
N ASP A 602 -31.10 4.73 -4.82
CA ASP A 602 -30.94 3.65 -3.84
C ASP A 602 -31.21 2.28 -4.46
N ALA A 603 -32.25 2.17 -5.29
CA ALA A 603 -32.64 0.93 -5.94
C ALA A 603 -31.60 0.47 -6.96
N GLU A 604 -31.10 1.39 -7.79
CA GLU A 604 -30.09 1.09 -8.81
C GLU A 604 -28.73 0.76 -8.17
N LYS A 605 -28.29 1.51 -7.15
CA LYS A 605 -27.09 1.16 -6.39
C LYS A 605 -27.21 -0.23 -5.76
N GLN A 606 -28.32 -0.52 -5.09
CA GLN A 606 -28.53 -1.81 -4.43
C GLN A 606 -28.50 -2.96 -5.44
N LYS A 607 -29.14 -2.80 -6.61
CA LYS A 607 -29.14 -3.83 -7.67
C LYS A 607 -27.73 -4.17 -8.12
N ILE A 608 -26.91 -3.17 -8.42
CA ILE A 608 -25.52 -3.35 -8.87
C ILE A 608 -24.65 -3.97 -7.76
N VAL A 609 -24.81 -3.54 -6.51
CA VAL A 609 -24.11 -4.12 -5.35
C VAL A 609 -24.44 -5.61 -5.19
N GLU A 610 -25.71 -6.02 -5.34
CA GLU A 610 -26.11 -7.42 -5.22
C GLU A 610 -25.61 -8.29 -6.39
N ILE A 611 -25.53 -7.75 -7.60
CA ILE A 611 -24.83 -8.41 -8.71
C ILE A 611 -23.37 -8.66 -8.35
N ARG A 612 -22.66 -7.63 -7.86
CA ARG A 612 -21.25 -7.76 -7.47
C ARG A 612 -21.07 -8.82 -6.37
N LYS A 613 -21.87 -8.80 -5.30
CA LYS A 613 -21.74 -9.76 -4.18
C LYS A 613 -21.89 -11.21 -4.64
N ARG A 614 -22.84 -11.49 -5.54
CA ARG A 614 -23.01 -12.83 -6.11
C ARG A 614 -21.81 -13.24 -6.96
N LEU A 615 -21.29 -12.33 -7.77
CA LEU A 615 -20.11 -12.58 -8.61
C LEU A 615 -18.85 -12.84 -7.75
N GLU A 616 -18.64 -12.02 -6.71
CA GLU A 616 -17.55 -12.20 -5.75
C GLU A 616 -17.59 -13.59 -5.11
N ARG A 617 -18.73 -13.98 -4.54
CA ARG A 617 -18.91 -15.30 -3.93
C ARG A 617 -18.67 -16.43 -4.94
N ALA A 618 -19.28 -16.36 -6.12
CA ALA A 618 -19.14 -17.39 -7.14
C ALA A 618 -17.68 -17.57 -7.58
N PHE A 619 -16.95 -16.47 -7.75
CA PHE A 619 -15.54 -16.47 -8.14
C PHE A 619 -14.63 -16.98 -7.01
N MET A 620 -14.81 -16.49 -5.78
CA MET A 620 -13.98 -16.90 -4.65
C MET A 620 -14.20 -18.37 -4.27
N LEU A 621 -15.45 -18.85 -4.28
CA LEU A 621 -15.76 -20.27 -4.08
C LEU A 621 -15.17 -21.16 -5.17
N TYR A 622 -15.09 -20.66 -6.42
CA TYR A 622 -14.37 -21.36 -7.48
C TYR A 622 -12.90 -21.53 -7.11
N CYS A 623 -12.23 -20.47 -6.68
CA CYS A 623 -10.83 -20.51 -6.25
C CYS A 623 -10.61 -21.41 -5.02
N TYR A 624 -11.48 -21.34 -4.00
CA TYR A 624 -11.37 -22.21 -2.83
C TYR A 624 -11.51 -23.69 -3.17
N ARG A 625 -12.40 -24.05 -4.10
CA ARG A 625 -12.52 -25.43 -4.59
C ARG A 625 -11.25 -25.93 -5.29
N LEU A 626 -10.52 -25.06 -6.00
CA LEU A 626 -9.22 -25.44 -6.57
C LEU A 626 -8.20 -25.81 -5.49
N LEU A 627 -8.31 -25.20 -4.31
CA LEU A 627 -7.48 -25.52 -3.15
C LEU A 627 -7.99 -26.73 -2.34
N GLY A 628 -9.08 -27.37 -2.78
CA GLY A 628 -9.73 -28.45 -2.02
C GLY A 628 -10.45 -27.96 -0.75
N VAL A 629 -10.79 -26.67 -0.68
CA VAL A 629 -11.46 -26.05 0.48
C VAL A 629 -12.94 -25.88 0.18
N ASP A 630 -13.77 -26.51 1.01
CA ASP A 630 -15.22 -26.25 1.06
C ASP A 630 -15.48 -25.08 2.03
N PHE A 631 -15.43 -23.86 1.49
CA PHE A 631 -15.48 -22.65 2.30
C PHE A 631 -16.94 -22.26 2.64
N PRO A 632 -17.32 -22.14 3.93
CA PRO A 632 -18.69 -21.84 4.30
C PRO A 632 -19.08 -20.39 3.96
N GLU A 633 -20.34 -20.16 3.59
CA GLU A 633 -20.86 -18.83 3.22
C GLU A 633 -20.64 -17.77 4.31
N ARG A 634 -20.81 -18.13 5.58
CA ARG A 634 -20.54 -17.22 6.71
C ARG A 634 -19.06 -16.83 6.84
N GLY A 635 -18.15 -17.54 6.18
CA GLY A 635 -16.73 -17.19 6.11
C GLY A 635 -16.45 -15.89 5.36
N PHE A 636 -17.36 -15.44 4.49
CA PHE A 636 -17.27 -14.13 3.86
C PHE A 636 -17.59 -12.97 4.82
N LEU A 637 -18.07 -13.25 6.03
CA LEU A 637 -18.30 -12.26 7.10
C LEU A 637 -17.10 -12.15 8.06
N LEU A 638 -16.08 -12.99 7.90
CA LEU A 638 -14.82 -12.84 8.63
C LEU A 638 -14.03 -11.67 8.06
N PHE A 639 -13.16 -11.06 8.86
CA PHE A 639 -12.27 -10.01 8.39
C PHE A 639 -11.51 -10.45 7.14
N TRP A 640 -11.71 -9.72 6.05
CA TRP A 640 -11.40 -10.19 4.70
C TRP A 640 -9.90 -10.45 4.50
N GLN A 641 -9.04 -9.70 5.20
CA GLN A 641 -7.57 -9.86 5.18
C GLN A 641 -7.05 -10.96 6.11
N LEU A 642 -7.89 -11.76 6.74
CA LEU A 642 -7.39 -12.96 7.44
C LEU A 642 -6.81 -13.98 6.44
N PRO A 643 -5.65 -14.59 6.74
CA PRO A 643 -5.18 -15.77 6.05
C PRO A 643 -6.24 -16.87 5.97
N LEU A 644 -6.28 -17.63 4.88
CA LEU A 644 -7.26 -18.70 4.70
C LEU A 644 -7.20 -19.71 5.86
N ASN A 645 -6.00 -20.10 6.29
CA ASN A 645 -5.83 -21.03 7.41
C ASN A 645 -6.41 -20.49 8.72
N ASP A 646 -6.30 -19.18 8.97
CA ASP A 646 -6.87 -18.56 10.17
C ASP A 646 -8.40 -18.52 10.11
N LYS A 647 -8.96 -18.26 8.91
CA LYS A 647 -10.41 -18.35 8.68
C LYS A 647 -10.93 -19.77 8.93
N LEU A 648 -10.21 -20.79 8.45
CA LEU A 648 -10.58 -22.20 8.66
C LEU A 648 -10.43 -22.61 10.13
N ARG A 649 -9.32 -22.24 10.78
CA ARG A 649 -9.08 -22.51 12.20
C ARG A 649 -10.16 -21.91 13.08
N TYR A 650 -10.67 -20.72 12.77
CA TYR A 650 -11.80 -20.15 13.50
C TYR A 650 -13.01 -21.08 13.52
N PHE A 651 -13.36 -21.70 12.38
CA PHE A 651 -14.46 -22.65 12.31
C PHE A 651 -14.18 -23.95 13.07
N GLU A 652 -12.93 -24.38 13.19
CA GLU A 652 -12.54 -25.55 13.98
C GLU A 652 -12.72 -25.32 15.49
N ILE A 653 -12.45 -24.11 15.97
CA ILE A 653 -12.50 -23.78 17.41
C ILE A 653 -13.82 -23.14 17.85
N GLU A 654 -14.76 -22.92 16.95
CA GLU A 654 -15.99 -22.18 17.26
C GLU A 654 -16.83 -22.84 18.36
N GLU A 655 -16.90 -24.17 18.37
CA GLU A 655 -17.57 -24.93 19.45
C GLU A 655 -16.89 -24.71 20.80
N GLU A 656 -15.55 -24.60 20.83
CA GLU A 656 -14.80 -24.30 22.06
C GLU A 656 -15.15 -22.90 22.59
N ILE A 657 -15.27 -21.91 21.69
CA ILE A 657 -15.70 -20.55 22.04
C ILE A 657 -17.09 -20.60 22.67
N VAL A 658 -18.04 -21.32 22.07
CA VAL A 658 -19.40 -21.50 22.60
C VAL A 658 -19.37 -22.13 24.00
N HIS A 659 -18.53 -23.14 24.21
CA HIS A 659 -18.40 -23.83 25.50
C HIS A 659 -17.83 -22.95 26.61
N LEU A 660 -17.14 -21.84 26.31
CA LEU A 660 -16.67 -20.89 27.33
C LEU A 660 -17.83 -20.32 28.17
N LYS A 661 -19.06 -20.32 27.66
CA LYS A 661 -20.25 -19.92 28.43
C LYS A 661 -20.45 -20.74 29.70
N ASN A 662 -19.93 -21.98 29.74
CA ASN A 662 -20.01 -22.87 30.89
C ASN A 662 -19.04 -22.50 32.02
N ILE A 663 -18.00 -21.71 31.75
CA ILE A 663 -17.07 -21.19 32.75
C ILE A 663 -17.79 -20.15 33.60
N GLN A 664 -17.96 -20.37 34.90
CA GLN A 664 -18.71 -19.46 35.79
C GLN A 664 -18.03 -18.09 35.97
N ASP A 665 -16.70 -18.07 36.08
CA ASP A 665 -15.94 -16.83 36.27
C ASP A 665 -15.76 -16.05 34.96
N GLN A 666 -16.29 -14.83 34.91
CA GLN A 666 -16.26 -13.97 33.73
C GLN A 666 -14.82 -13.59 33.32
N LYS A 667 -13.91 -13.39 34.28
CA LYS A 667 -12.51 -13.03 33.98
C LYS A 667 -11.78 -14.19 33.33
N THR A 668 -11.97 -15.41 33.85
CA THR A 668 -11.44 -16.65 33.28
C THR A 668 -12.02 -16.87 31.90
N ARG A 669 -13.34 -16.68 31.71
CA ARG A 669 -14.00 -16.75 30.41
C ARG A 669 -13.39 -15.80 29.38
N LYS A 670 -13.17 -14.53 29.75
CA LYS A 670 -12.50 -13.54 28.89
C LYS A 670 -11.07 -13.99 28.59
N LYS A 671 -10.29 -14.39 29.58
CA LYS A 671 -8.91 -14.87 29.37
C LYS A 671 -8.85 -16.05 28.39
N GLU A 672 -9.68 -17.07 28.57
CA GLU A 672 -9.69 -18.24 27.68
C GLU A 672 -10.15 -17.88 26.27
N LEU A 673 -11.11 -16.96 26.11
CA LEU A 673 -11.49 -16.45 24.79
C LEU A 673 -10.29 -15.82 24.07
N TYR A 674 -9.54 -14.95 24.76
CA TYR A 674 -8.36 -14.32 24.16
C TYR A 674 -7.25 -15.33 23.89
N ASN A 675 -7.11 -16.39 24.69
CA ASN A 675 -6.18 -17.48 24.40
C ASN A 675 -6.57 -18.23 23.12
N LEU A 676 -7.85 -18.59 22.97
CA LEU A 676 -8.36 -19.29 21.79
C LEU A 676 -8.17 -18.45 20.52
N LEU A 677 -8.42 -17.15 20.62
CA LEU A 677 -8.34 -16.22 19.48
C LEU A 677 -6.97 -15.55 19.30
N ALA A 678 -5.96 -15.90 20.10
CA ALA A 678 -4.65 -15.22 20.10
C ALA A 678 -3.96 -15.24 18.73
N PHE A 679 -4.22 -16.27 17.92
CA PHE A 679 -3.66 -16.40 16.57
C PHE A 679 -4.16 -15.33 15.59
N LEU A 680 -5.29 -14.66 15.89
CA LEU A 680 -5.83 -13.58 15.06
C LEU A 680 -5.12 -12.23 15.31
N GLY A 681 -4.24 -12.13 16.30
CA GLY A 681 -3.47 -10.92 16.62
C GLY A 681 -4.32 -9.84 17.31
N ALA A 682 -4.11 -8.57 16.92
CA ALA A 682 -4.82 -7.43 17.50
C ALA A 682 -6.34 -7.52 17.25
N ASP A 683 -7.12 -7.11 18.26
CA ASP A 683 -8.59 -7.03 18.23
C ASP A 683 -9.27 -8.29 17.67
N PRO A 684 -8.97 -9.47 18.25
CA PRO A 684 -9.29 -10.74 17.62
C PRO A 684 -10.79 -11.07 17.61
N ILE A 685 -11.57 -10.47 18.50
CA ILE A 685 -13.03 -10.65 18.56
C ILE A 685 -13.69 -9.98 17.35
N GLU A 686 -13.35 -8.71 17.07
CA GLU A 686 -13.96 -7.95 15.96
C GLU A 686 -13.77 -8.65 14.62
N LYS A 687 -12.62 -9.30 14.43
CA LYS A 687 -12.29 -10.04 13.20
C LYS A 687 -13.21 -11.20 12.86
N VAL A 688 -13.92 -11.76 13.85
CA VAL A 688 -14.77 -12.96 13.68
C VAL A 688 -16.21 -12.74 14.16
N ASN A 689 -16.50 -11.59 14.75
CA ASN A 689 -17.74 -11.33 15.46
C ASN A 689 -18.96 -11.37 14.54
N ASP A 690 -18.86 -10.88 13.30
CA ASP A 690 -19.99 -10.88 12.36
C ASP A 690 -20.36 -12.29 11.89
N ALA A 691 -19.37 -13.14 11.60
CA ALA A 691 -19.60 -14.54 11.29
C ALA A 691 -20.23 -15.30 12.47
N PHE A 692 -19.76 -15.03 13.70
CA PHE A 692 -20.34 -15.60 14.91
C PHE A 692 -21.78 -15.11 15.11
N LYS A 693 -22.04 -13.82 14.93
CA LYS A 693 -23.34 -13.20 15.11
C LYS A 693 -24.36 -13.72 14.09
N GLU A 694 -23.93 -14.03 12.87
CA GLU A 694 -24.82 -14.65 11.88
C GLU A 694 -25.30 -16.03 12.35
N GLU A 695 -24.44 -16.85 12.96
CA GLU A 695 -24.82 -18.18 13.46
C GLU A 695 -25.64 -18.10 14.77
N TYR A 696 -25.15 -17.34 15.77
CA TYR A 696 -25.69 -17.35 17.13
C TYR A 696 -26.63 -16.18 17.46
N LYS A 697 -26.86 -15.27 16.50
CA LYS A 697 -27.72 -14.07 16.61
C LYS A 697 -27.33 -13.11 17.74
N LYS A 698 -26.11 -13.22 18.25
CA LYS A 698 -25.49 -12.38 19.29
C LYS A 698 -24.01 -12.20 18.98
N SER A 699 -23.44 -11.05 19.33
CA SER A 699 -21.98 -10.91 19.34
C SER A 699 -21.35 -11.91 20.30
N ILE A 700 -20.07 -12.23 20.11
CA ILE A 700 -19.31 -13.10 21.02
C ILE A 700 -19.38 -12.58 22.45
N ASN A 701 -19.22 -11.26 22.62
CA ASN A 701 -19.27 -10.62 23.93
C ASN A 701 -20.64 -10.78 24.60
N GLU A 702 -21.74 -10.57 23.88
CA GLU A 702 -23.10 -10.76 24.39
C GLU A 702 -23.42 -12.24 24.68
N TYR A 703 -22.96 -13.14 23.81
CA TYR A 703 -23.18 -14.58 23.95
C TYR A 703 -22.49 -15.13 25.20
N LEU A 704 -21.25 -14.70 25.40
CA LEU A 704 -20.41 -15.07 26.53
C LEU A 704 -20.61 -14.17 27.74
N GLY A 705 -21.50 -13.18 27.72
CA GLY A 705 -21.71 -12.27 28.85
C GLY A 705 -20.42 -11.63 29.37
N ILE A 706 -19.47 -11.32 28.49
CA ILE A 706 -18.23 -10.59 28.81
C ILE A 706 -18.40 -9.14 28.37
N GLY A 707 -18.03 -8.18 29.22
CA GLY A 707 -18.05 -6.77 28.83
C GLY A 707 -17.04 -6.49 27.72
N ARG A 708 -17.33 -5.48 26.88
CA ARG A 708 -16.38 -4.96 25.87
C ARG A 708 -15.02 -4.70 26.53
#